data_AF-A0A261ETY7-F1
#
_entry.id   AF-A0A261ETY7-F1
#
_cell.length_a   1.000
_cell.length_b   1.000
_cell.length_c   1.000
_cell.angle_alpha   90.00
_cell.angle_beta   90.00
_cell.angle_gamma   90.00
#
_symmetry.space_group_name_H-M   'P 1'
#
loop_
_entity.id
_entity.type
_entity.pdbx_description
1 polymer ?
#
loop_
_entity_poly.entity_id
_entity_poly.type
_entity_poly.pdbx_seq_one_letter_code
_entity_poly.pdbx_strand_id
1 'polypeptide(L)'
;MVLMALYTFQVMITLDQMQPAGTSTSFAVEEVTAASKKAALAEIQRSAEDLHINIYKIQPDAHDSYRSRVLFVFVGDVTAFYEHGGYAYPTFSAADQKTQVRPASAINTEDVRGSYAASANATQLESIGARLRAAGIQTRQEENSLLSALVYSLGQGSMAAPLVIVAATLIVAIGYDTSRNRKIHAIKTLHGYGRAPILCSELTDFGAVSLFGLIALALLGLPVLFWYTHGNQLGRFLSVLLGGEGYLLLFCVLSLLVLGGAASLRDSIPEVIKGQGAVIRDGVLAAVVQVVVLAVMFGTASGALNRIEAVRHTEDQLGRWSSLPSAYVLRLLVHRHHADDVEEAPKLLRIIQDMDKQGQVLLVDHSVQEVQQVTGQSSSASYELGGSRSMLVNPRYLGIETVLDTAGKPLHVGEQPEGTFTLLVPDSYDGNIQELKDTYIDRFTQICSTPVNACTSAPIQGKVIRIKSGQALATFHGTQFMPAEDQQDLTVTDPVLAVVSPSAGVPGAIDYLSYASRAEVLFFDADGLDRRLTQAGIREGYQGIDNAADSVAVTLSMTKREQRGDVLGLLVGAFATLLSTLVCTSVYSQKRRRASFVEMIHGYGFLRRHASFFSTELALAVSGLLIAAMLGHMNRPRDAGLAAVLLVLGSLCTLLAVAGYESTLRAEDIKRP
;
A
#
# COMPACT_ATOMS: atom_id res chain seq x y z
N MET A 1 -6.36 18.95 11.15
CA MET A 1 -6.42 20.03 10.15
C MET A 1 -5.63 19.68 8.89
N VAL A 2 -4.48 20.28 8.57
CA VAL A 2 -3.84 20.06 7.24
C VAL A 2 -3.58 18.57 6.92
N LEU A 3 -2.97 17.82 7.85
CA LEU A 3 -2.73 16.38 7.65
C LEU A 3 -4.03 15.59 7.42
N MET A 4 -5.10 15.93 8.13
CA MET A 4 -6.39 15.25 8.00
C MET A 4 -7.06 15.58 6.66
N ALA A 5 -6.88 16.79 6.13
CA ALA A 5 -7.31 17.13 4.79
C ALA A 5 -6.57 16.32 3.71
N LEU A 6 -5.26 16.15 3.85
CA LEU A 6 -4.46 15.30 2.96
C LEU A 6 -4.88 13.82 3.05
N TYR A 7 -5.12 13.33 4.27
CA TYR A 7 -5.64 11.98 4.48
C TYR A 7 -7.05 11.81 3.89
N THR A 8 -7.94 12.79 4.07
CA THR A 8 -9.28 12.78 3.47
C THR A 8 -9.20 12.76 1.94
N PHE A 9 -8.26 13.49 1.34
CA PHE A 9 -8.04 13.44 -0.10
C PHE A 9 -7.63 12.03 -0.57
N GLN A 10 -6.73 11.36 0.15
CA GLN A 10 -6.36 9.97 -0.10
C GLN A 10 -7.57 9.03 0.01
N VAL A 11 -8.32 9.13 1.12
CA VAL A 11 -9.53 8.35 1.38
C VAL A 11 -10.55 8.54 0.26
N MET A 12 -10.72 9.76 -0.24
CA MET A 12 -11.66 10.06 -1.31
C MET A 12 -11.27 9.42 -2.64
N ILE A 13 -9.97 9.32 -2.96
CA ILE A 13 -9.50 8.58 -4.14
C ILE A 13 -9.86 7.10 -4.01
N THR A 14 -9.58 6.49 -2.86
CA THR A 14 -9.90 5.08 -2.60
C THR A 14 -11.42 4.84 -2.58
N LEU A 15 -12.19 5.73 -1.96
CA LEU A 15 -13.65 5.65 -1.92
C LEU A 15 -14.27 5.79 -3.31
N ASP A 16 -13.75 6.68 -4.17
CA ASP A 16 -14.23 6.81 -5.54
C ASP A 16 -13.98 5.51 -6.34
N GLN A 17 -12.83 4.87 -6.11
CA GLN A 17 -12.46 3.59 -6.74
C GLN A 17 -13.32 2.40 -6.27
N MET A 18 -13.65 2.32 -4.98
CA MET A 18 -14.41 1.18 -4.43
C MET A 18 -15.94 1.39 -4.44
N GLN A 19 -16.40 2.63 -4.26
CA GLN A 19 -17.80 3.02 -4.17
C GLN A 19 -18.10 4.23 -5.05
N PRO A 20 -18.61 3.99 -6.28
CA PRO A 20 -18.97 5.07 -7.18
C PRO A 20 -19.90 6.11 -6.55
N ALA A 21 -19.78 7.37 -6.96
CA ALA A 21 -20.66 8.45 -6.49
C ALA A 21 -22.16 8.07 -6.61
N GLY A 22 -22.94 8.33 -5.56
CA GLY A 22 -24.36 7.99 -5.50
C GLY A 22 -24.65 6.54 -5.07
N THR A 23 -23.63 5.76 -4.70
CA THR A 23 -23.80 4.40 -4.16
C THR A 23 -23.51 4.36 -2.66
N SER A 24 -24.17 3.44 -1.95
CA SER A 24 -24.05 3.26 -0.50
C SER A 24 -23.71 1.83 -0.10
N THR A 25 -23.97 0.87 -0.98
CA THR A 25 -23.74 -0.56 -0.75
C THR A 25 -23.12 -1.20 -1.98
N SER A 26 -22.49 -2.36 -1.79
CA SER A 26 -21.95 -3.18 -2.87
C SER A 26 -22.19 -4.65 -2.62
N PHE A 27 -22.21 -5.41 -3.70
CA PHE A 27 -22.37 -6.86 -3.69
C PHE A 27 -21.63 -7.45 -4.89
N ALA A 28 -21.17 -8.69 -4.75
CA ALA A 28 -20.61 -9.46 -5.83
C ALA A 28 -21.64 -10.47 -6.34
N VAL A 29 -21.73 -10.64 -7.65
CA VAL A 29 -22.43 -11.76 -8.29
C VAL A 29 -21.41 -12.88 -8.48
N GLU A 30 -21.59 -14.00 -7.77
CA GLU A 30 -20.65 -15.13 -7.76
C GLU A 30 -21.07 -16.23 -8.74
N GLU A 31 -22.38 -16.44 -8.89
CA GLU A 31 -22.92 -17.52 -9.74
C GLU A 31 -24.17 -17.05 -10.47
N VAL A 32 -24.29 -17.46 -11.74
CA VAL A 32 -25.45 -17.15 -12.58
C VAL A 32 -25.94 -18.45 -13.21
N THR A 33 -27.05 -18.96 -12.71
CA THR A 33 -27.74 -20.17 -13.22
C THR A 33 -28.95 -19.82 -14.10
N ALA A 34 -29.15 -18.54 -14.39
CA ALA A 34 -30.24 -18.06 -15.23
C ALA A 34 -30.14 -18.62 -16.65
N ALA A 35 -31.31 -18.83 -17.29
CA ALA A 35 -31.42 -19.45 -18.61
C ALA A 35 -30.65 -18.74 -19.74
N SER A 36 -30.34 -17.45 -19.58
CA SER A 36 -29.46 -16.71 -20.49
C SER A 36 -28.87 -15.46 -19.83
N LYS A 37 -27.72 -14.99 -20.35
CA LYS A 37 -27.11 -13.70 -20.00
C LYS A 37 -28.11 -12.54 -20.07
N LYS A 38 -28.90 -12.48 -21.15
CA LYS A 38 -29.92 -11.45 -21.34
C LYS A 38 -31.02 -11.52 -20.29
N ALA A 39 -31.42 -12.72 -19.86
CA ALA A 39 -32.40 -12.88 -18.78
C ALA A 39 -31.84 -12.42 -17.43
N ALA A 40 -30.58 -12.73 -17.13
CA ALA A 40 -29.91 -12.27 -15.91
C ALA A 40 -29.82 -10.74 -15.86
N LEU A 41 -29.37 -10.10 -16.95
CA LEU A 41 -29.29 -8.64 -17.05
C LEU A 41 -30.67 -7.98 -16.96
N ALA A 42 -31.70 -8.59 -17.55
CA ALA A 42 -33.07 -8.10 -17.45
C ALA A 42 -33.61 -8.17 -16.01
N GLU A 43 -33.23 -9.20 -15.24
CA GLU A 43 -33.64 -9.30 -13.84
C GLU A 43 -32.96 -8.25 -12.95
N ILE A 44 -31.68 -7.97 -13.18
CA ILE A 44 -30.95 -6.90 -12.49
C ILE A 44 -31.61 -5.56 -12.80
N GLN A 45 -31.93 -5.30 -14.08
CA GLN A 45 -32.65 -4.09 -14.50
C GLN A 45 -34.03 -3.98 -13.82
N ARG A 46 -34.82 -5.06 -13.81
CA ARG A 46 -36.14 -5.06 -13.16
C ARG A 46 -36.03 -4.83 -11.65
N SER A 47 -35.01 -5.40 -11.01
CA SER A 47 -34.75 -5.19 -9.58
C SER A 47 -34.40 -3.72 -9.28
N ALA A 48 -33.67 -3.06 -10.17
CA ALA A 48 -33.38 -1.64 -10.06
C ALA A 48 -34.67 -0.80 -10.18
N GLU A 49 -35.50 -1.07 -11.19
CA GLU A 49 -36.76 -0.38 -11.45
C GLU A 49 -37.78 -0.57 -10.32
N ASP A 50 -38.02 -1.80 -9.88
CA ASP A 50 -39.02 -2.14 -8.86
C ASP A 50 -38.70 -1.52 -7.49
N LEU A 51 -37.42 -1.42 -7.16
CA LEU A 51 -36.95 -0.88 -5.87
C LEU A 51 -36.62 0.62 -5.95
N HIS A 52 -36.76 1.23 -7.12
CA HIS A 52 -36.39 2.63 -7.39
C HIS A 52 -34.95 2.94 -6.94
N ILE A 53 -34.00 2.11 -7.38
CA ILE A 53 -32.57 2.25 -7.07
C ILE A 53 -31.74 2.17 -8.34
N ASN A 54 -30.52 2.70 -8.30
CA ASN A 54 -29.56 2.55 -9.36
C ASN A 54 -28.53 1.49 -8.98
N ILE A 55 -28.25 0.58 -9.90
CA ILE A 55 -27.23 -0.47 -9.76
C ILE A 55 -26.16 -0.24 -10.82
N TYR A 56 -24.88 -0.35 -10.43
CA TYR A 56 -23.73 -0.16 -11.29
C TYR A 56 -22.88 -1.42 -11.25
N LYS A 57 -22.68 -2.07 -12.39
CA LYS A 57 -21.64 -3.09 -12.54
C LYS A 57 -20.30 -2.39 -12.73
N ILE A 58 -19.33 -2.71 -11.90
CA ILE A 58 -17.99 -2.14 -11.98
C ILE A 58 -17.12 -3.07 -12.83
N GLN A 59 -16.74 -2.59 -14.02
CA GLN A 59 -15.91 -3.34 -14.96
C GLN A 59 -14.64 -2.56 -15.26
N PRO A 60 -13.44 -3.12 -15.07
CA PRO A 60 -12.20 -2.52 -15.53
C PRO A 60 -12.20 -2.36 -17.06
N ASP A 61 -11.52 -1.34 -17.58
CA ASP A 61 -11.40 -1.18 -19.03
C ASP A 61 -10.61 -2.36 -19.64
N ALA A 62 -11.03 -2.80 -20.83
CA ALA A 62 -10.45 -3.97 -21.47
C ALA A 62 -8.98 -3.77 -21.91
N HIS A 63 -8.54 -2.52 -22.10
CA HIS A 63 -7.19 -2.18 -22.60
C HIS A 63 -6.39 -1.28 -21.65
N ASP A 64 -7.00 -0.80 -20.57
CA ASP A 64 -6.37 0.01 -19.52
C ASP A 64 -7.03 -0.29 -18.17
N SER A 65 -6.92 -1.55 -17.72
CA SER A 65 -7.66 -2.04 -16.56
C SER A 65 -7.25 -1.37 -15.24
N TYR A 66 -6.12 -0.66 -15.23
CA TYR A 66 -5.57 0.03 -14.06
C TYR A 66 -5.99 1.47 -13.90
N ARG A 67 -6.02 2.24 -14.99
CA ARG A 67 -6.36 3.67 -14.93
C ARG A 67 -7.74 3.96 -15.46
N SER A 68 -8.44 2.99 -16.03
CA SER A 68 -9.78 3.17 -16.58
C SER A 68 -10.73 2.08 -16.11
N ARG A 69 -11.98 2.49 -15.86
CA ARG A 69 -13.11 1.59 -15.60
C ARG A 69 -14.36 2.05 -16.32
N VAL A 70 -15.22 1.10 -16.59
CA VAL A 70 -16.56 1.27 -17.14
C VAL A 70 -17.58 0.87 -16.06
N LEU A 71 -18.49 1.77 -15.76
CA LEU A 71 -19.67 1.51 -14.93
C LEU A 71 -20.85 1.23 -15.85
N PHE A 72 -21.33 -0.01 -15.88
CA PHE A 72 -22.58 -0.32 -16.57
C PHE A 72 -23.76 -0.07 -15.65
N VAL A 73 -24.60 0.91 -16.00
CA VAL A 73 -25.69 1.36 -15.15
C VAL A 73 -27.02 0.67 -15.50
N PHE A 74 -27.69 0.19 -14.47
CA PHE A 74 -29.09 -0.23 -14.44
C PHE A 74 -29.86 0.86 -13.71
N VAL A 75 -30.61 1.66 -14.47
CA VAL A 75 -31.28 2.86 -13.95
C VAL A 75 -32.67 2.47 -13.44
N GLY A 76 -32.92 2.67 -12.14
CA GLY A 76 -34.24 2.54 -11.52
C GLY A 76 -34.77 3.84 -10.92
N ASP A 77 -33.87 4.78 -10.56
CA ASP A 77 -34.20 6.16 -10.18
C ASP A 77 -33.45 7.14 -11.08
N VAL A 78 -34.18 7.70 -12.05
CA VAL A 78 -33.64 8.64 -13.04
C VAL A 78 -33.20 9.95 -12.39
N THR A 79 -33.90 10.41 -11.35
CA THR A 79 -33.58 11.69 -10.69
C THR A 79 -32.26 11.56 -9.96
N ALA A 80 -32.12 10.54 -9.12
CA ALA A 80 -30.88 10.26 -8.39
C ALA A 80 -29.71 9.98 -9.34
N PHE A 81 -29.94 9.35 -10.50
CA PHE A 81 -28.90 9.11 -11.50
C PHE A 81 -28.30 10.43 -12.04
N TYR A 82 -29.14 11.39 -12.43
CA TYR A 82 -28.66 12.67 -12.96
C TYR A 82 -28.13 13.63 -11.88
N GLU A 83 -28.64 13.56 -10.64
CA GLU A 83 -28.07 14.31 -9.50
C GLU A 83 -26.61 13.93 -9.22
N HIS A 84 -26.24 12.69 -9.51
CA HIS A 84 -24.87 12.19 -9.39
C HIS A 84 -24.09 12.19 -10.71
N GLY A 85 -24.48 13.05 -11.66
CA GLY A 85 -23.73 13.33 -12.89
C GLY A 85 -24.03 12.40 -14.07
N GLY A 86 -24.97 11.46 -13.93
CA GLY A 86 -25.44 10.60 -15.01
C GLY A 86 -24.32 9.94 -15.80
N TYR A 87 -24.35 10.08 -17.13
CA TYR A 87 -23.33 9.51 -18.02
C TYR A 87 -21.98 10.24 -17.99
N ALA A 88 -21.91 11.46 -17.48
CA ALA A 88 -20.67 12.24 -17.44
C ALA A 88 -19.77 11.86 -16.25
N TYR A 89 -20.36 11.29 -15.20
CA TYR A 89 -19.74 10.86 -13.93
C TYR A 89 -18.79 11.88 -13.26
N PRO A 90 -19.05 12.33 -12.03
CA PRO A 90 -18.23 13.32 -11.35
C PRO A 90 -16.98 12.67 -10.74
N THR A 91 -16.00 12.24 -11.54
CA THR A 91 -14.75 11.64 -11.05
C THR A 91 -14.03 12.58 -10.07
N PHE A 92 -13.60 12.05 -8.91
CA PHE A 92 -12.89 12.84 -7.90
C PHE A 92 -11.45 13.16 -8.35
N SER A 93 -10.71 12.17 -8.86
CA SER A 93 -9.37 12.37 -9.41
C SER A 93 -9.20 11.63 -10.75
N ALA A 94 -9.35 12.38 -11.85
CA ALA A 94 -9.18 11.85 -13.20
C ALA A 94 -7.73 11.41 -13.51
N ALA A 95 -6.76 11.87 -12.71
CA ALA A 95 -5.37 11.45 -12.80
C ALA A 95 -5.15 10.03 -12.24
N ASP A 96 -5.96 9.61 -11.26
CA ASP A 96 -5.84 8.30 -10.61
C ASP A 96 -6.74 7.24 -11.27
N GLN A 97 -7.96 7.60 -11.68
CA GLN A 97 -8.87 6.68 -12.37
C GLN A 97 -9.86 7.41 -13.26
N LYS A 98 -9.91 7.06 -14.54
CA LYS A 98 -10.93 7.48 -15.49
C LYS A 98 -12.15 6.57 -15.34
N THR A 99 -13.32 7.16 -15.21
CA THR A 99 -14.58 6.42 -15.09
C THR A 99 -15.50 6.79 -16.25
N GLN A 100 -15.92 5.79 -17.02
CA GLN A 100 -16.92 5.94 -18.06
C GLN A 100 -18.21 5.27 -17.63
N VAL A 101 -19.36 5.91 -17.84
CA VAL A 101 -20.66 5.29 -17.55
C VAL A 101 -21.32 4.89 -18.86
N ARG A 102 -21.77 3.65 -18.96
CA ARG A 102 -22.46 3.09 -20.13
C ARG A 102 -23.77 2.44 -19.71
N PRO A 103 -24.81 2.42 -20.56
CA PRO A 103 -26.04 1.70 -20.24
C PRO A 103 -25.78 0.19 -20.12
N ALA A 104 -26.53 -0.50 -19.27
CA ALA A 104 -26.44 -1.96 -19.13
C ALA A 104 -26.65 -2.73 -20.45
N SER A 105 -27.37 -2.15 -21.41
CA SER A 105 -27.54 -2.73 -22.76
C SER A 105 -26.25 -2.80 -23.59
N ALA A 106 -25.18 -2.13 -23.15
CA ALA A 106 -23.88 -2.19 -23.79
C ALA A 106 -23.01 -3.37 -23.31
N ILE A 107 -23.49 -4.15 -22.34
CA ILE A 107 -22.83 -5.38 -21.88
C ILE A 107 -22.99 -6.44 -22.97
N ASN A 108 -21.89 -6.78 -23.63
CA ASN A 108 -21.86 -7.71 -24.75
C ASN A 108 -20.99 -8.92 -24.42
N THR A 109 -19.69 -8.70 -24.25
CA THR A 109 -18.67 -9.73 -24.00
C THR A 109 -18.26 -9.81 -22.53
N GLU A 110 -18.76 -8.92 -21.68
CA GLU A 110 -18.41 -8.86 -20.28
C GLU A 110 -19.24 -9.86 -19.47
N ASP A 111 -18.61 -10.67 -18.62
CA ASP A 111 -19.29 -11.65 -17.76
C ASP A 111 -20.31 -10.97 -16.82
N VAL A 112 -21.47 -11.57 -16.56
CA VAL A 112 -22.46 -11.01 -15.61
C VAL A 112 -21.93 -11.08 -14.17
N ARG A 113 -21.02 -11.99 -13.86
CA ARG A 113 -20.37 -12.08 -12.55
C ARG A 113 -19.44 -10.88 -12.28
N GLY A 114 -19.11 -10.69 -11.01
CA GLY A 114 -18.21 -9.62 -10.57
C GLY A 114 -18.87 -8.63 -9.61
N SER A 115 -18.22 -7.49 -9.40
CA SER A 115 -18.61 -6.51 -8.38
C SER A 115 -19.64 -5.50 -8.90
N TYR A 116 -20.64 -5.26 -8.05
CA TYR A 116 -21.73 -4.32 -8.28
C TYR A 116 -21.82 -3.34 -7.10
N ALA A 117 -22.17 -2.09 -7.39
CA ALA A 117 -22.48 -1.08 -6.40
C ALA A 117 -23.91 -0.57 -6.59
N ALA A 118 -24.64 -0.31 -5.51
CA ALA A 118 -26.03 0.11 -5.56
C ALA A 118 -26.28 1.34 -4.68
N SER A 119 -27.25 2.16 -5.08
CA SER A 119 -27.80 3.25 -4.26
C SER A 119 -28.79 2.74 -3.20
N ALA A 120 -28.63 1.49 -2.77
CA ALA A 120 -29.54 0.78 -1.87
C ALA A 120 -29.08 0.87 -0.41
N ASN A 121 -30.03 1.00 0.51
CA ASN A 121 -29.77 0.77 1.94
C ASN A 121 -29.68 -0.73 2.26
N ALA A 122 -29.36 -1.08 3.51
CA ALA A 122 -29.15 -2.47 3.91
C ALA A 122 -30.38 -3.38 3.67
N THR A 123 -31.59 -2.89 3.93
CA THR A 123 -32.83 -3.68 3.74
C THR A 123 -33.19 -3.84 2.26
N GLN A 124 -32.95 -2.81 1.45
CA GLN A 124 -33.07 -2.89 0.00
C GLN A 124 -32.03 -3.85 -0.58
N LEU A 125 -30.79 -3.87 -0.08
CA LEU A 125 -29.75 -4.80 -0.52
C LEU A 125 -30.12 -6.26 -0.24
N GLU A 126 -30.71 -6.55 0.92
CA GLU A 126 -31.27 -7.88 1.21
C GLU A 126 -32.38 -8.25 0.23
N SER A 127 -33.24 -7.28 -0.12
CA SER A 127 -34.33 -7.46 -1.07
C SER A 127 -33.83 -7.72 -2.50
N ILE A 128 -32.78 -7.02 -2.93
CA ILE A 128 -32.06 -7.27 -4.19
C ILE A 128 -31.51 -8.69 -4.17
N GLY A 129 -30.77 -9.06 -3.12
CA GLY A 129 -30.18 -10.40 -2.99
C GLY A 129 -31.24 -11.51 -3.01
N ALA A 130 -32.39 -11.32 -2.35
CA ALA A 130 -33.48 -12.29 -2.37
C ALA A 130 -34.10 -12.46 -3.78
N ARG A 131 -34.34 -11.36 -4.49
CA ARG A 131 -34.88 -11.36 -5.87
C ARG A 131 -33.91 -11.99 -6.86
N LEU A 132 -32.64 -11.59 -6.80
CA LEU A 132 -31.60 -12.15 -7.67
C LEU A 132 -31.44 -13.65 -7.43
N ARG A 133 -31.43 -14.11 -6.16
CA ARG A 133 -31.40 -15.55 -5.84
C ARG A 133 -32.61 -16.31 -6.38
N ALA A 134 -33.80 -15.73 -6.30
CA ALA A 134 -35.02 -16.33 -6.86
C ALA A 134 -34.94 -16.50 -8.39
N ALA A 135 -34.17 -15.65 -9.07
CA ALA A 135 -33.89 -15.74 -10.50
C ALA A 135 -32.64 -16.57 -10.85
N GLY A 136 -32.05 -17.26 -9.88
CA GLY A 136 -30.87 -18.10 -10.08
C GLY A 136 -29.53 -17.35 -10.09
N ILE A 137 -29.49 -16.12 -9.56
CA ILE A 137 -28.27 -15.30 -9.45
C ILE A 137 -27.83 -15.30 -7.98
N GLN A 138 -26.72 -15.97 -7.67
CA GLN A 138 -26.15 -15.95 -6.32
C GLN A 138 -25.33 -14.70 -6.11
N THR A 139 -25.64 -13.98 -5.04
CA THR A 139 -24.96 -12.75 -4.65
C THR A 139 -24.35 -12.85 -3.26
N ARG A 140 -23.12 -12.39 -3.12
CA ARG A 140 -22.46 -12.16 -1.85
C ARG A 140 -22.45 -10.67 -1.55
N GLN A 141 -22.89 -10.29 -0.35
CA GLN A 141 -22.78 -8.90 0.07
C GLN A 141 -21.31 -8.58 0.38
N GLU A 142 -20.85 -7.43 -0.10
CA GLU A 142 -19.54 -6.90 0.25
C GLU A 142 -19.71 -5.88 1.39
N GLU A 143 -19.06 -6.11 2.52
CA GLU A 143 -19.03 -5.14 3.62
C GLU A 143 -18.05 -4.00 3.32
N ASN A 144 -18.39 -3.17 2.35
CA ASN A 144 -17.65 -1.95 2.03
C ASN A 144 -18.12 -0.81 2.94
N SER A 145 -17.81 -0.94 4.24
CA SER A 145 -18.05 0.13 5.22
C SER A 145 -17.08 1.29 4.99
N LEU A 146 -17.49 2.51 5.38
CA LEU A 146 -16.57 3.64 5.41
C LEU A 146 -15.33 3.36 6.28
N LEU A 147 -15.49 2.56 7.35
CA LEU A 147 -14.38 2.17 8.22
C LEU A 147 -13.38 1.26 7.51
N SER A 148 -13.82 0.27 6.72
CA SER A 148 -12.92 -0.56 5.94
C SER A 148 -12.18 0.26 4.87
N ALA A 149 -12.85 1.22 4.23
CA ALA A 149 -12.20 2.15 3.31
C ALA A 149 -11.16 3.05 4.00
N LEU A 150 -11.47 3.56 5.20
CA LEU A 150 -10.53 4.34 6.01
C LEU A 150 -9.31 3.49 6.39
N VAL A 151 -9.52 2.27 6.89
CA VAL A 151 -8.41 1.36 7.27
C VAL A 151 -7.56 0.99 6.05
N TYR A 152 -8.19 0.67 4.91
CA TYR A 152 -7.48 0.36 3.68
C TYR A 152 -6.66 1.54 3.16
N SER A 153 -7.21 2.76 3.21
CA SER A 153 -6.49 3.98 2.81
C SER A 153 -5.29 4.33 3.71
N LEU A 154 -5.29 3.87 4.97
CA LEU A 154 -4.12 4.02 5.86
C LEU A 154 -2.93 3.20 5.38
N GLY A 155 -3.20 2.03 4.78
CA GLY A 155 -2.19 1.16 4.18
C GLY A 155 -1.65 1.70 2.86
N GLN A 156 -2.54 1.98 1.90
CA GLN A 156 -2.23 2.36 0.49
C GLN A 156 -1.57 3.75 0.29
N GLY A 157 -1.14 4.43 1.35
CA GLY A 157 -0.58 5.79 1.25
C GLY A 157 0.50 6.12 2.28
N SER A 158 0.97 5.14 3.07
CA SER A 158 1.89 5.38 4.20
C SER A 158 1.40 6.47 5.17
N MET A 159 0.07 6.64 5.31
CA MET A 159 -0.55 7.70 6.13
C MET A 159 -0.71 7.29 7.60
N ALA A 160 -0.56 6.01 7.92
CA ALA A 160 -0.66 5.50 9.28
C ALA A 160 0.39 6.13 10.22
N ALA A 161 1.66 6.16 9.79
CA ALA A 161 2.75 6.73 10.57
C ALA A 161 2.54 8.21 10.93
N PRO A 162 2.27 9.15 9.99
CA PRO A 162 2.04 10.54 10.34
C PRO A 162 0.84 10.74 11.28
N LEU A 163 -0.25 9.96 11.13
CA LEU A 163 -1.41 10.06 12.02
C LEU A 163 -1.09 9.65 13.47
N VAL A 164 -0.34 8.55 13.65
CA VAL A 164 0.13 8.12 14.98
C VAL A 164 1.04 9.18 15.60
N ILE A 165 1.96 9.75 14.82
CA ILE A 165 2.87 10.80 15.28
C ILE A 165 2.07 12.06 15.68
N VAL A 166 1.10 12.50 14.88
CA VAL A 166 0.25 13.65 15.24
C VAL A 166 -0.53 13.40 16.52
N ALA A 167 -1.15 12.22 16.66
CA ALA A 167 -1.89 11.87 17.87
C ALA A 167 -0.98 11.92 19.12
N ALA A 168 0.23 11.34 19.03
CA ALA A 168 1.21 11.38 20.10
C ALA A 168 1.69 12.81 20.41
N THR A 169 1.91 13.62 19.38
CA THR A 169 2.31 15.03 19.51
C THR A 169 1.23 15.86 20.21
N LEU A 170 -0.03 15.64 19.85
CA LEU A 170 -1.18 16.31 20.48
C LEU A 170 -1.28 15.94 21.96
N ILE A 171 -1.05 14.67 22.32
CA ILE A 171 -1.02 14.24 23.73
C ILE A 171 0.04 15.02 24.51
N VAL A 172 1.26 15.17 23.98
CA VAL A 172 2.33 15.94 24.64
C VAL A 172 1.97 17.42 24.72
N ALA A 173 1.48 18.00 23.63
CA ALA A 173 1.11 19.42 23.58
C ALA A 173 0.01 19.75 24.60
N ILE A 174 -1.05 18.93 24.67
CA ILE A 174 -2.14 19.08 25.63
C ILE A 174 -1.63 18.88 27.07
N GLY A 175 -0.82 17.84 27.31
CA GLY A 175 -0.23 17.58 28.62
C GLY A 175 0.65 18.74 29.11
N TYR A 176 1.46 19.29 28.21
CA TYR A 176 2.33 20.43 28.48
C TYR A 176 1.55 21.72 28.74
N ASP A 177 0.55 22.04 27.90
CA ASP A 177 -0.27 23.24 28.08
C ASP A 177 -1.07 23.20 29.39
N THR A 178 -1.73 22.06 29.66
CA THR A 178 -2.42 21.80 30.91
C THR A 178 -1.49 22.07 32.09
N SER A 179 -0.25 21.59 32.01
CA SER A 179 0.75 21.77 33.06
C SER A 179 1.17 23.22 33.28
N ARG A 180 1.43 23.96 32.20
CA ARG A 180 1.84 25.36 32.24
C ARG A 180 0.77 26.24 32.89
N ASN A 181 -0.50 25.96 32.61
CA ASN A 181 -1.63 26.72 33.12
C ASN A 181 -2.05 26.32 34.55
N ARG A 182 -1.47 25.25 35.14
CA ARG A 182 -1.78 24.77 36.51
C ARG A 182 -1.75 25.84 37.59
N LYS A 183 -0.80 26.78 37.55
CA LYS A 183 -0.74 27.87 38.53
C LYS A 183 -1.97 28.78 38.43
N ILE A 184 -2.40 29.08 37.21
CA ILE A 184 -3.61 29.87 36.96
C ILE A 184 -4.84 29.10 37.46
N HIS A 185 -4.91 27.78 37.22
CA HIS A 185 -6.00 26.95 37.73
C HIS A 185 -6.03 26.87 39.26
N ALA A 186 -4.88 26.72 39.92
CA ALA A 186 -4.78 26.73 41.37
C ALA A 186 -5.16 28.08 41.99
N ILE A 187 -4.83 29.19 41.32
CA ILE A 187 -5.27 30.52 41.73
C ILE A 187 -6.78 30.66 41.56
N LYS A 188 -7.35 30.24 40.42
CA LYS A 188 -8.81 30.27 40.18
C LYS A 188 -9.57 29.43 41.21
N THR A 189 -9.09 28.23 41.56
CA THR A 189 -9.72 27.40 42.60
C THR A 189 -9.63 28.00 43.99
N LEU A 190 -8.51 28.68 44.34
CA LEU A 190 -8.41 29.46 45.58
C LEU A 190 -9.40 30.62 45.65
N HIS A 191 -9.77 31.20 44.51
CA HIS A 191 -10.78 32.25 44.41
C HIS A 191 -12.22 31.70 44.31
N GLY A 192 -12.44 30.41 44.57
CA GLY A 192 -13.78 29.81 44.63
C GLY A 192 -14.36 29.36 43.29
N TYR A 193 -13.58 29.40 42.19
CA TYR A 193 -14.04 28.82 40.92
C TYR A 193 -14.11 27.29 41.03
N GLY A 194 -15.25 26.72 40.62
CA GLY A 194 -15.40 25.28 40.47
C GLY A 194 -14.52 24.71 39.35
N ARG A 195 -14.35 23.38 39.33
CA ARG A 195 -13.54 22.69 38.30
C ARG A 195 -14.17 22.75 36.89
N ALA A 196 -15.51 22.69 36.82
CA ALA A 196 -16.25 22.73 35.56
C ALA A 196 -16.04 24.04 34.76
N PRO A 197 -16.16 25.26 35.33
CA PRO A 197 -15.96 26.49 34.58
C PRO A 197 -14.51 26.68 34.09
N ILE A 198 -13.53 26.14 34.83
CA ILE A 198 -12.12 26.16 34.41
C ILE A 198 -11.93 25.31 33.15
N LEU A 199 -12.42 24.07 33.17
CA LEU A 199 -12.34 23.16 32.04
C LEU A 199 -13.17 23.67 30.84
N CYS A 200 -14.33 24.29 31.08
CA CYS A 200 -15.10 24.93 30.02
C CYS A 200 -14.32 26.06 29.34
N SER A 201 -13.56 26.86 30.10
CA SER A 201 -12.73 27.92 29.51
C SER A 201 -11.61 27.38 28.61
N GLU A 202 -10.98 26.26 28.99
CA GLU A 202 -9.98 25.60 28.14
C GLU A 202 -10.61 25.02 26.87
N LEU A 203 -11.79 24.40 26.99
CA LEU A 203 -12.53 23.88 25.84
C LEU A 203 -12.95 24.99 24.88
N THR A 204 -13.34 26.17 25.39
CA THR A 204 -13.66 27.32 24.53
C THR A 204 -12.43 27.88 23.83
N ASP A 205 -11.30 28.00 24.52
CA ASP A 205 -10.06 28.51 23.93
C ASP A 205 -9.55 27.54 22.86
N PHE A 206 -9.56 26.24 23.14
CA PHE A 206 -9.22 25.18 22.19
C PHE A 206 -10.17 25.17 20.98
N GLY A 207 -11.47 25.31 21.22
CA GLY A 207 -12.49 25.40 20.19
C GLY A 207 -12.29 26.62 19.28
N ALA A 208 -11.93 27.78 19.84
CA ALA A 208 -11.64 28.99 19.07
C ALA A 208 -10.41 28.82 18.16
N VAL A 209 -9.30 28.30 18.70
CA VAL A 209 -8.08 28.01 17.90
C VAL A 209 -8.39 27.01 16.78
N SER A 210 -9.17 25.98 17.09
CA SER A 210 -9.60 24.98 16.11
C SER A 210 -10.47 25.63 15.01
N LEU A 211 -11.41 26.50 15.37
CA LEU A 211 -12.24 27.22 14.41
C LEU A 211 -11.40 28.10 13.48
N PHE A 212 -10.43 28.85 14.00
CA PHE A 212 -9.51 29.63 13.18
C PHE A 212 -8.70 28.74 12.23
N GLY A 213 -8.24 27.58 12.70
CA GLY A 213 -7.55 26.60 11.87
C GLY A 213 -8.44 26.05 10.74
N LEU A 214 -9.71 25.76 11.02
CA LEU A 214 -10.68 25.33 10.01
C LEU A 214 -10.98 26.42 8.99
N ILE A 215 -11.12 27.67 9.43
CA ILE A 215 -11.32 28.82 8.52
C ILE A 215 -10.10 28.99 7.61
N ALA A 216 -8.89 28.94 8.17
CA ALA A 216 -7.65 29.04 7.39
C ALA A 216 -7.52 27.89 6.37
N LEU A 217 -7.84 26.66 6.80
CA LEU A 217 -7.86 25.50 5.93
C LEU A 217 -8.91 25.63 4.82
N ALA A 218 -10.10 26.15 5.12
CA ALA A 218 -11.15 26.36 4.13
C ALA A 218 -10.76 27.43 3.10
N LEU A 219 -10.21 28.56 3.55
CA LEU A 219 -9.79 29.66 2.68
C LEU A 219 -8.66 29.27 1.73
N LEU A 220 -7.71 28.46 2.18
CA LEU A 220 -6.56 28.03 1.36
C LEU A 220 -6.83 26.73 0.60
N GLY A 221 -7.53 25.79 1.21
CA GLY A 221 -7.71 24.42 0.69
C GLY A 221 -8.85 24.28 -0.31
N LEU A 222 -9.99 24.94 -0.09
CA LEU A 222 -11.14 24.80 -1.00
C LEU A 222 -10.86 25.32 -2.41
N PRO A 223 -10.18 26.46 -2.62
CA PRO A 223 -9.84 26.91 -3.97
C PRO A 223 -8.92 25.94 -4.72
N VAL A 224 -7.91 25.40 -4.04
CA VAL A 224 -6.98 24.41 -4.62
C VAL A 224 -7.72 23.13 -4.98
N LEU A 225 -8.57 22.65 -4.08
CA LEU A 225 -9.38 21.46 -4.30
C LEU A 225 -10.36 21.66 -5.47
N PHE A 226 -11.05 22.80 -5.51
CA PHE A 226 -11.97 23.14 -6.60
C PHE A 226 -11.25 23.18 -7.95
N TRP A 227 -10.05 23.75 -8.02
CA TRP A 227 -9.25 23.78 -9.24
C TRP A 227 -8.83 22.38 -9.69
N TYR A 228 -8.47 21.50 -8.76
CA TYR A 228 -8.05 20.13 -9.07
C TYR A 228 -9.24 19.23 -9.47
N THR A 229 -10.31 19.21 -8.67
CA THR A 229 -11.46 18.31 -8.86
C THR A 229 -12.55 18.90 -9.76
N HIS A 230 -12.40 20.15 -10.21
CA HIS A 230 -13.44 20.90 -10.95
C HIS A 230 -14.77 21.01 -10.19
N GLY A 231 -14.74 20.88 -8.86
CA GLY A 231 -15.93 20.86 -8.02
C GLY A 231 -16.61 19.49 -7.87
N ASN A 232 -16.07 18.45 -8.50
CA ASN A 232 -16.63 17.10 -8.41
C ASN A 232 -16.53 16.55 -6.97
N GLN A 233 -17.64 15.96 -6.51
CA GLN A 233 -17.78 15.31 -5.20
C GLN A 233 -17.35 16.15 -3.98
N LEU A 234 -17.35 17.49 -4.08
CA LEU A 234 -16.95 18.36 -2.97
C LEU A 234 -17.77 18.12 -1.69
N GLY A 235 -19.08 17.86 -1.82
CA GLY A 235 -19.94 17.55 -0.67
C GLY A 235 -19.49 16.29 0.08
N ARG A 236 -19.13 15.24 -0.65
CA ARG A 236 -18.64 13.98 -0.07
C ARG A 236 -17.29 14.19 0.60
N PHE A 237 -16.35 14.89 -0.04
CA PHE A 237 -15.06 15.26 0.55
C PHE A 237 -15.26 16.04 1.87
N LEU A 238 -16.12 17.06 1.85
CA LEU A 238 -16.41 17.87 3.04
C LEU A 238 -17.02 17.04 4.17
N SER A 239 -17.94 16.11 3.87
CA SER A 239 -18.49 15.24 4.91
C SER A 239 -17.45 14.33 5.57
N VAL A 240 -16.54 13.74 4.79
CA VAL A 240 -15.46 12.90 5.33
C VAL A 240 -14.48 13.75 6.12
N LEU A 241 -14.14 14.94 5.63
CA LEU A 241 -13.22 15.86 6.30
C LEU A 241 -13.78 16.34 7.64
N LEU A 242 -15.03 16.81 7.65
CA LEU A 242 -15.69 17.28 8.88
C LEU A 242 -15.88 16.14 9.88
N GLY A 243 -16.22 14.94 9.43
CA GLY A 243 -16.28 13.75 10.30
C GLY A 243 -14.91 13.43 10.90
N GLY A 244 -13.86 13.49 10.08
CA GLY A 244 -12.48 13.27 10.49
C GLY A 244 -11.94 14.29 11.49
N GLU A 245 -12.17 15.59 11.22
CA GLU A 245 -11.83 16.67 12.15
C GLU A 245 -12.66 16.59 13.43
N GLY A 246 -13.94 16.22 13.33
CA GLY A 246 -14.80 15.97 14.49
C GLY A 246 -14.24 14.88 15.40
N TYR A 247 -13.74 13.78 14.81
CA TYR A 247 -13.07 12.71 15.55
C TYR A 247 -11.76 13.18 16.20
N LEU A 248 -10.93 13.94 15.48
CA LEU A 248 -9.69 14.49 16.03
C LEU A 248 -9.96 15.47 17.18
N LEU A 249 -10.98 16.31 17.06
CA LEU A 249 -11.44 17.21 18.12
C LEU A 249 -11.92 16.42 19.33
N LEU A 250 -12.75 15.39 19.12
CA LEU A 250 -13.19 14.50 20.20
C LEU A 250 -12.00 13.85 20.91
N PHE A 251 -11.01 13.36 20.16
CA PHE A 251 -9.77 12.81 20.71
C PHE A 251 -9.00 13.84 21.57
N CYS A 252 -8.90 15.09 21.11
CA CYS A 252 -8.26 16.16 21.88
C CYS A 252 -9.04 16.50 23.15
N VAL A 253 -10.37 16.58 23.07
CA VAL A 253 -11.25 16.84 24.23
C VAL A 253 -11.10 15.72 25.26
N LEU A 254 -11.15 14.45 24.84
CA LEU A 254 -10.95 13.30 25.72
C LEU A 254 -9.55 13.32 26.36
N SER A 255 -8.52 13.64 25.58
CA SER A 255 -7.14 13.77 26.09
C SER A 255 -7.03 14.88 27.13
N LEU A 256 -7.66 16.03 26.89
CA LEU A 256 -7.72 17.15 27.85
C LEU A 256 -8.46 16.74 29.13
N LEU A 257 -9.61 16.05 29.01
CA LEU A 257 -10.38 15.55 30.16
C LEU A 257 -9.57 14.57 31.02
N VAL A 258 -8.86 13.63 30.38
CA VAL A 258 -8.04 12.63 31.08
C VAL A 258 -6.82 13.29 31.73
N LEU A 259 -6.03 14.05 30.98
CA LEU A 259 -4.77 14.65 31.46
C LEU A 259 -5.04 15.81 32.45
N GLY A 260 -6.01 16.67 32.15
CA GLY A 260 -6.45 17.77 33.01
C GLY A 260 -7.22 17.30 34.25
N GLY A 261 -8.06 16.28 34.11
CA GLY A 261 -8.73 15.62 35.23
C GLY A 261 -7.75 14.94 36.17
N ALA A 262 -6.78 14.18 35.64
CA ALA A 262 -5.74 13.54 36.45
C ALA A 262 -4.86 14.56 37.20
N ALA A 263 -4.56 15.71 36.58
CA ALA A 263 -3.87 16.83 37.24
C ALA A 263 -4.71 17.40 38.40
N SER A 264 -6.00 17.61 38.17
CA SER A 264 -6.89 18.26 39.14
C SER A 264 -7.23 17.39 40.36
N LEU A 265 -7.08 16.06 40.26
CA LEU A 265 -7.40 15.11 41.34
C LEU A 265 -6.21 14.81 42.26
N ARG A 266 -4.97 14.88 41.75
CA ARG A 266 -3.79 14.41 42.51
C ARG A 266 -2.98 15.51 43.17
N ASP A 267 -3.09 16.75 42.69
CA ASP A 267 -2.14 17.79 43.07
C ASP A 267 -2.65 18.66 44.23
N SER A 268 -1.88 18.71 45.32
CA SER A 268 -2.19 19.62 46.43
C SER A 268 -1.91 21.08 46.03
N ILE A 269 -2.85 22.00 46.29
CA ILE A 269 -2.73 23.42 45.92
C ILE A 269 -1.37 24.04 46.32
N PRO A 270 -0.80 23.76 47.52
CA PRO A 270 0.50 24.29 47.91
C PRO A 270 1.68 23.77 47.05
N GLU A 271 1.65 22.51 46.62
CA GLU A 271 2.68 21.93 45.74
C GLU A 271 2.58 22.46 44.31
N VAL A 272 1.36 22.77 43.84
CA VAL A 272 1.13 23.42 42.53
C VAL A 272 1.71 24.83 42.50
N ILE A 273 1.51 25.62 43.56
CA ILE A 273 2.07 26.97 43.66
C ILE A 273 3.60 26.93 43.69
N LYS A 274 4.17 25.92 44.36
CA LYS A 274 5.63 25.67 44.40
C LYS A 274 6.18 25.03 43.12
N GLY A 275 5.33 24.55 42.21
CA GLY A 275 5.72 23.98 40.91
C GLY A 275 6.38 22.60 40.97
N GLN A 276 6.20 21.83 42.05
CA GLN A 276 7.03 20.64 42.33
C GLN A 276 6.58 19.34 41.63
N GLY A 277 5.28 19.16 41.34
CA GLY A 277 4.74 17.89 40.81
C GLY A 277 4.54 17.79 39.30
N ALA A 278 4.31 18.91 38.61
CA ALA A 278 3.94 18.91 37.18
C ALA A 278 5.10 18.56 36.25
N VAL A 279 6.27 19.10 36.59
CA VAL A 279 7.51 19.03 35.80
C VAL A 279 7.94 17.58 35.55
N ILE A 280 7.78 16.67 36.52
CA ILE A 280 8.18 15.27 36.37
C ILE A 280 7.23 14.51 35.44
N ARG A 281 5.91 14.72 35.58
CA ARG A 281 4.89 14.04 34.77
C ARG A 281 5.04 14.39 33.29
N ASP A 282 5.22 15.67 32.96
CA ASP A 282 5.32 16.09 31.57
C ASP A 282 6.64 15.63 30.94
N GLY A 283 7.72 15.55 31.74
CA GLY A 283 8.97 14.92 31.31
C GLY A 283 8.82 13.43 30.98
N VAL A 284 8.07 12.68 31.80
CA VAL A 284 7.79 11.25 31.52
C VAL A 284 6.89 11.10 30.29
N LEU A 285 5.84 11.93 30.16
CA LEU A 285 4.95 11.90 29.00
C LEU A 285 5.70 12.20 27.70
N ALA A 286 6.52 13.25 27.70
CA ALA A 286 7.37 13.60 26.58
C ALA A 286 8.37 12.48 26.27
N ALA A 287 9.04 11.90 27.28
CA ALA A 287 9.96 10.78 27.08
C ALA A 287 9.29 9.55 26.43
N VAL A 288 8.10 9.17 26.88
CA VAL A 288 7.34 8.05 26.28
C VAL A 288 6.98 8.35 24.83
N VAL A 289 6.47 9.56 24.55
CA VAL A 289 6.11 9.97 23.18
C VAL A 289 7.35 10.05 22.29
N GLN A 290 8.48 10.54 22.80
CA GLN A 290 9.74 10.55 22.07
C GLN A 290 10.18 9.15 21.65
N VAL A 291 10.08 8.16 22.55
CA VAL A 291 10.39 6.75 22.24
C VAL A 291 9.48 6.22 21.12
N VAL A 292 8.16 6.46 21.23
CA VAL A 292 7.18 6.02 20.22
C VAL A 292 7.42 6.70 18.87
N VAL A 293 7.58 8.02 18.86
CA VAL A 293 7.81 8.81 17.63
C VAL A 293 9.12 8.38 16.97
N LEU A 294 10.20 8.17 17.73
CA LEU A 294 11.47 7.72 17.17
C LEU A 294 11.37 6.30 16.58
N ALA A 295 10.63 5.40 17.23
CA ALA A 295 10.39 4.06 16.70
C ALA A 295 9.63 4.10 15.36
N VAL A 296 8.53 4.88 15.30
CA VAL A 296 7.73 5.06 14.07
C VAL A 296 8.52 5.78 12.98
N MET A 297 9.28 6.82 13.33
CA MET A 297 10.14 7.54 12.39
C MET A 297 11.21 6.62 11.80
N PHE A 298 11.83 5.77 12.60
CA PHE A 298 12.83 4.82 12.12
C PHE A 298 12.21 3.83 11.14
N GLY A 299 11.06 3.23 11.49
CA GLY A 299 10.33 2.33 10.59
C GLY A 299 9.94 3.01 9.27
N THR A 300 9.46 4.25 9.35
CA THR A 300 9.12 5.08 8.18
C THR A 300 10.34 5.38 7.31
N ALA A 301 11.48 5.76 7.92
CA ALA A 301 12.71 6.06 7.19
C ALA A 301 13.33 4.82 6.54
N SER A 302 13.31 3.67 7.23
CA SER A 302 13.73 2.38 6.67
C SER A 302 12.86 1.97 5.49
N GLY A 303 11.53 2.06 5.63
CA GLY A 303 10.57 1.84 4.54
C GLY A 303 10.79 2.78 3.35
N ALA A 304 11.01 4.07 3.61
CA ALA A 304 11.31 5.06 2.58
C ALA A 304 12.58 4.74 1.78
N LEU A 305 13.65 4.27 2.45
CA LEU A 305 14.86 3.83 1.76
C LEU A 305 14.61 2.61 0.87
N ASN A 306 13.81 1.64 1.34
CA ASN A 306 13.42 0.49 0.53
C ASN A 306 12.64 0.92 -0.72
N ARG A 307 11.70 1.86 -0.56
CA ARG A 307 10.96 2.46 -1.66
C ARG A 307 11.83 3.22 -2.65
N ILE A 308 12.81 3.99 -2.17
CA ILE A 308 13.73 4.74 -3.06
C ILE A 308 14.54 3.78 -3.92
N GLU A 309 15.05 2.70 -3.33
CA GLU A 309 15.77 1.66 -4.05
C GLU A 309 14.85 0.94 -5.05
N ALA A 310 13.64 0.56 -4.64
CA ALA A 310 12.66 -0.08 -5.50
C ALA A 310 12.25 0.81 -6.68
N VAL A 311 12.03 2.11 -6.46
CA VAL A 311 11.76 3.10 -7.52
C VAL A 311 12.91 3.15 -8.51
N ARG A 312 14.15 3.23 -8.03
CA ARG A 312 15.33 3.29 -8.91
C ARG A 312 15.45 2.03 -9.76
N HIS A 313 15.33 0.85 -9.15
CA HIS A 313 15.38 -0.42 -9.87
C HIS A 313 14.24 -0.55 -10.89
N THR A 314 13.02 -0.13 -10.53
CA THR A 314 11.85 -0.21 -11.40
C THR A 314 11.92 0.82 -12.54
N GLU A 315 12.48 2.01 -12.31
CA GLU A 315 12.75 3.00 -13.37
C GLU A 315 13.75 2.47 -14.40
N ASP A 316 14.84 1.84 -13.93
CA ASP A 316 15.81 1.19 -14.82
C ASP A 316 15.13 0.08 -15.66
N GLN A 317 14.22 -0.70 -15.07
CA GLN A 317 13.43 -1.70 -15.81
C GLN A 317 12.41 -1.10 -16.76
N LEU A 318 11.77 0.02 -16.42
CA LEU A 318 10.86 0.72 -17.32
C LEU A 318 11.59 1.10 -18.62
N GLY A 319 12.87 1.46 -18.52
CA GLY A 319 13.75 1.62 -19.68
C GLY A 319 13.84 0.35 -20.54
N ARG A 320 14.01 -0.83 -19.93
CA ARG A 320 14.01 -2.11 -20.66
C ARG A 320 12.65 -2.42 -21.28
N TRP A 321 11.56 -2.25 -20.53
CA TRP A 321 10.20 -2.39 -21.04
C TRP A 321 9.90 -1.47 -22.24
N SER A 322 10.41 -0.24 -22.21
CA SER A 322 10.26 0.72 -23.31
C SER A 322 11.07 0.35 -24.56
N SER A 323 12.08 -0.51 -24.42
CA SER A 323 12.90 -1.01 -25.54
C SER A 323 12.28 -2.21 -26.25
N LEU A 324 11.36 -2.91 -25.59
CA LEU A 324 10.59 -3.99 -26.20
C LEU A 324 9.49 -3.43 -27.12
N PRO A 325 9.11 -4.16 -28.18
CA PRO A 325 7.82 -3.94 -28.83
C PRO A 325 6.70 -4.03 -27.79
N SER A 326 5.61 -3.29 -28.00
CA SER A 326 4.48 -3.27 -27.07
C SER A 326 4.05 -4.69 -26.68
N ALA A 327 4.31 -5.03 -25.43
CA ALA A 327 3.98 -6.31 -24.83
C ALA A 327 2.75 -6.15 -23.94
N TYR A 328 1.93 -7.19 -23.90
CA TYR A 328 0.63 -7.19 -23.23
C TYR A 328 0.50 -8.38 -22.30
N VAL A 329 -0.19 -8.18 -21.19
CA VAL A 329 -0.47 -9.18 -20.16
C VAL A 329 -1.97 -9.43 -20.07
N LEU A 330 -2.35 -10.68 -19.87
CA LEU A 330 -3.74 -11.08 -19.72
C LEU A 330 -4.14 -11.01 -18.24
N ARG A 331 -5.24 -10.31 -17.93
CA ARG A 331 -5.77 -10.23 -16.56
C ARG A 331 -6.94 -11.17 -16.38
N LEU A 332 -6.88 -12.03 -15.37
CA LEU A 332 -7.99 -12.91 -15.02
C LEU A 332 -9.04 -12.14 -14.21
N LEU A 333 -10.31 -12.54 -14.36
CA LEU A 333 -11.37 -12.07 -13.47
C LEU A 333 -11.15 -12.60 -12.05
N VAL A 334 -11.38 -11.74 -11.05
CA VAL A 334 -11.24 -12.09 -9.62
C VAL A 334 -12.30 -13.12 -9.14
N HIS A 335 -13.44 -13.23 -9.84
CA HIS A 335 -14.59 -14.04 -9.42
C HIS A 335 -14.78 -15.31 -10.27
N ARG A 336 -13.68 -15.92 -10.72
CA ARG A 336 -13.72 -17.18 -11.49
C ARG A 336 -13.86 -18.40 -10.59
N HIS A 337 -14.62 -19.39 -11.06
CA HIS A 337 -14.66 -20.70 -10.42
C HIS A 337 -13.55 -21.59 -10.94
N HIS A 338 -13.03 -22.46 -10.09
CA HIS A 338 -12.02 -23.44 -10.49
C HIS A 338 -12.47 -24.31 -11.67
N ALA A 339 -13.77 -24.63 -11.77
CA ALA A 339 -14.31 -25.38 -12.90
C ALA A 339 -14.12 -24.66 -14.24
N ASP A 340 -14.31 -23.33 -14.27
CA ASP A 340 -14.10 -22.50 -15.46
C ASP A 340 -12.63 -22.50 -15.87
N ASP A 341 -11.72 -22.41 -14.89
CA ASP A 341 -10.28 -22.48 -15.13
C ASP A 341 -9.86 -23.80 -15.78
N VAL A 342 -10.41 -24.91 -15.28
CA VAL A 342 -10.17 -26.24 -15.85
C VAL A 342 -10.71 -26.38 -17.27
N GLU A 343 -11.87 -25.79 -17.57
CA GLU A 343 -12.46 -25.85 -18.91
C GLU A 343 -11.73 -24.94 -19.91
N GLU A 344 -11.31 -23.75 -19.48
CA GLU A 344 -10.74 -22.73 -20.36
C GLU A 344 -9.22 -22.89 -20.55
N ALA A 345 -8.49 -23.45 -19.58
CA ALA A 345 -7.04 -23.61 -19.64
C ALA A 345 -6.56 -24.31 -20.93
N PRO A 346 -7.15 -25.43 -21.40
CA PRO A 346 -6.73 -26.05 -22.66
C PRO A 346 -6.99 -25.18 -23.89
N LYS A 347 -8.05 -24.35 -23.86
CA LYS A 347 -8.36 -23.41 -24.95
C LYS A 347 -7.33 -22.27 -24.97
N LEU A 348 -6.97 -21.73 -23.81
CA LEU A 348 -5.92 -20.72 -23.66
C LEU A 348 -4.55 -21.26 -24.12
N LEU A 349 -4.18 -22.48 -23.71
CA LEU A 349 -2.92 -23.10 -24.12
C LEU A 349 -2.80 -23.21 -25.63
N ARG A 350 -3.86 -23.61 -26.34
CA ARG A 350 -3.86 -23.66 -27.81
C ARG A 350 -3.61 -22.29 -28.44
N ILE A 351 -4.22 -21.23 -27.90
CA ILE A 351 -4.00 -19.85 -28.36
C ILE A 351 -2.54 -19.46 -28.14
N ILE A 352 -1.98 -19.75 -26.95
CA ILE A 352 -0.58 -19.49 -26.61
C ILE A 352 0.35 -20.23 -27.58
N GLN A 353 0.11 -21.52 -27.84
CA GLN A 353 0.89 -22.32 -28.79
C GLN A 353 0.87 -21.75 -30.21
N ASP A 354 -0.31 -21.35 -30.70
CA ASP A 354 -0.46 -20.79 -32.04
C ASP A 354 0.26 -19.44 -32.20
N MET A 355 0.20 -18.60 -31.16
CA MET A 355 0.88 -17.30 -31.13
C MET A 355 2.39 -17.46 -30.91
N ASP A 356 2.83 -18.42 -30.11
CA ASP A 356 4.25 -18.73 -29.89
C ASP A 356 4.95 -19.17 -31.18
N LYS A 357 4.31 -20.01 -32.01
CA LYS A 357 4.79 -20.40 -33.34
C LYS A 357 5.00 -19.21 -34.29
N GLN A 358 4.26 -18.12 -34.09
CA GLN A 358 4.41 -16.87 -34.86
C GLN A 358 5.44 -15.93 -34.23
N GLY A 359 6.07 -16.32 -33.12
CA GLY A 359 6.93 -15.45 -32.33
C GLY A 359 6.13 -14.26 -31.78
N GLN A 360 4.94 -14.49 -31.24
CA GLN A 360 4.13 -13.44 -30.61
C GLN A 360 3.94 -13.65 -29.10
N VAL A 361 4.59 -14.66 -28.52
CA VAL A 361 4.53 -14.97 -27.08
C VAL A 361 5.93 -15.01 -26.48
N LEU A 362 6.09 -14.42 -25.30
CA LEU A 362 7.26 -14.57 -24.43
C LEU A 362 6.78 -15.14 -23.09
N LEU A 363 7.38 -16.25 -22.66
CA LEU A 363 7.15 -16.84 -21.34
C LEU A 363 8.39 -16.58 -20.48
N VAL A 364 8.19 -16.04 -19.28
CA VAL A 364 9.22 -15.88 -18.26
C VAL A 364 8.60 -16.08 -16.88
N ASP A 365 8.69 -17.30 -16.34
CA ASP A 365 8.23 -17.64 -14.99
C ASP A 365 9.42 -17.68 -14.02
N HIS A 366 9.27 -16.96 -12.92
CA HIS A 366 10.24 -16.90 -11.82
C HIS A 366 9.53 -16.85 -10.46
N SER A 367 8.99 -17.99 -10.03
CA SER A 367 8.06 -18.09 -8.90
C SER A 367 8.72 -18.37 -7.54
N VAL A 368 9.44 -17.40 -6.96
CA VAL A 368 10.14 -17.60 -5.67
C VAL A 368 9.20 -17.96 -4.49
N GLN A 369 7.90 -17.67 -4.60
CA GLN A 369 6.92 -17.79 -3.51
C GLN A 369 6.39 -19.21 -3.24
N GLU A 370 6.37 -20.14 -4.21
CA GLU A 370 5.79 -21.47 -3.96
C GLU A 370 6.62 -22.31 -2.97
N VAL A 371 7.93 -22.11 -2.93
CA VAL A 371 8.81 -22.87 -2.03
C VAL A 371 8.61 -22.45 -0.56
N GLN A 372 8.35 -21.16 -0.29
CA GLN A 372 8.19 -20.64 1.08
C GLN A 372 6.92 -21.14 1.76
N GLN A 373 5.78 -21.20 1.04
CA GLN A 373 4.50 -21.59 1.64
C GLN A 373 4.38 -23.10 1.89
N VAL A 374 5.09 -23.93 1.11
CA VAL A 374 4.98 -25.39 1.21
C VAL A 374 6.01 -25.99 2.16
N THR A 375 7.21 -25.41 2.29
CA THR A 375 8.32 -26.07 3.01
C THR A 375 8.68 -25.45 4.36
N GLY A 376 8.21 -24.23 4.67
CA GLY A 376 8.59 -23.53 5.90
C GLY A 376 10.09 -23.25 6.04
N GLN A 377 10.88 -23.51 5.00
CA GLN A 377 12.31 -23.23 4.97
C GLN A 377 12.53 -21.86 4.34
N SER A 378 13.26 -21.00 5.05
CA SER A 378 13.79 -19.74 4.51
C SER A 378 14.53 -20.06 3.21
N SER A 379 14.25 -19.28 2.17
CA SER A 379 14.79 -19.41 0.81
C SER A 379 16.30 -19.58 0.81
N SER A 380 16.76 -20.84 0.90
CA SER A 380 18.08 -21.20 0.44
C SER A 380 18.08 -21.00 -1.07
N ALA A 381 19.16 -20.45 -1.61
CA ALA A 381 19.24 -20.11 -3.01
C ALA A 381 19.26 -21.38 -3.87
N SER A 382 18.06 -21.86 -4.23
CA SER A 382 17.82 -23.11 -4.92
C SER A 382 17.81 -22.91 -6.43
N TYR A 383 18.43 -23.86 -7.14
CA TYR A 383 18.47 -23.94 -8.60
C TYR A 383 17.38 -24.86 -9.17
N GLU A 384 16.55 -25.46 -8.32
CA GLU A 384 15.40 -26.29 -8.71
C GLU A 384 14.29 -25.44 -9.32
N LEU A 385 13.37 -26.06 -10.08
CA LEU A 385 12.23 -25.36 -10.69
C LEU A 385 11.37 -24.66 -9.61
N GLY A 386 11.13 -23.36 -9.76
CA GLY A 386 10.46 -22.51 -8.76
C GLY A 386 11.39 -21.99 -7.65
N GLY A 387 12.69 -22.30 -7.71
CA GLY A 387 13.71 -21.75 -6.81
C GLY A 387 14.14 -20.33 -7.18
N SER A 388 14.74 -19.61 -6.23
CA SER A 388 15.20 -18.22 -6.44
C SER A 388 16.36 -18.07 -7.43
N ARG A 389 16.98 -19.18 -7.88
CA ARG A 389 17.99 -19.20 -8.94
C ARG A 389 17.55 -20.04 -10.15
N SER A 390 16.25 -20.14 -10.38
CA SER A 390 15.68 -20.83 -11.53
C SER A 390 14.69 -19.93 -12.27
N MET A 391 14.63 -20.08 -13.59
CA MET A 391 13.60 -19.48 -14.43
C MET A 391 13.12 -20.48 -15.48
N LEU A 392 11.82 -20.45 -15.78
CA LEU A 392 11.23 -21.16 -16.90
C LEU A 392 10.94 -20.15 -18.01
N VAL A 393 11.49 -20.39 -19.21
CA VAL A 393 11.37 -19.45 -20.34
C VAL A 393 11.04 -20.18 -21.63
N ASN A 394 10.44 -19.49 -22.60
CA ASN A 394 10.31 -20.04 -23.96
C ASN A 394 11.53 -19.70 -24.84
N PRO A 395 11.71 -20.38 -26.00
CA PRO A 395 12.82 -20.08 -26.91
C PRO A 395 12.95 -18.61 -27.33
N ARG A 396 11.83 -17.88 -27.42
CA ARG A 396 11.82 -16.46 -27.77
C ARG A 396 12.62 -15.61 -26.78
N TYR A 397 12.66 -15.99 -25.51
CA TYR A 397 13.45 -15.29 -24.49
C TYR A 397 14.91 -15.10 -24.91
N LEU A 398 15.53 -16.13 -25.49
CA LEU A 398 16.93 -16.09 -25.96
C LEU A 398 17.15 -15.17 -27.18
N GLY A 399 16.07 -14.77 -27.86
CA GLY A 399 16.11 -13.77 -28.92
C GLY A 399 15.96 -12.34 -28.42
N ILE A 400 15.48 -12.17 -27.18
CA ILE A 400 15.27 -10.87 -26.53
C ILE A 400 16.43 -10.58 -25.57
N GLU A 401 16.71 -11.51 -24.68
CA GLU A 401 17.83 -11.46 -23.74
C GLU A 401 19.01 -12.27 -24.30
N THR A 402 20.18 -11.63 -24.38
CA THR A 402 21.39 -12.26 -24.92
C THR A 402 22.01 -13.17 -23.86
N VAL A 403 21.68 -14.45 -23.91
CA VAL A 403 22.32 -15.48 -23.08
C VAL A 403 23.57 -16.01 -23.79
N LEU A 404 24.72 -15.93 -23.11
CA LEU A 404 26.00 -16.34 -23.66
C LEU A 404 26.37 -17.77 -23.26
N ASP A 405 26.85 -18.54 -24.23
CA ASP A 405 27.51 -19.82 -23.98
C ASP A 405 28.87 -19.64 -23.29
N THR A 406 29.52 -20.74 -22.91
CA THR A 406 30.84 -20.72 -22.25
C THR A 406 31.95 -20.13 -23.13
N ALA A 407 31.76 -20.04 -24.44
CA ALA A 407 32.66 -19.39 -25.40
C ALA A 407 32.34 -17.91 -25.62
N GLY A 408 31.31 -17.36 -24.96
CA GLY A 408 30.89 -15.97 -25.08
C GLY A 408 30.07 -15.65 -26.33
N LYS A 409 29.50 -16.65 -27.01
CA LYS A 409 28.61 -16.46 -28.16
C LYS A 409 27.14 -16.50 -27.72
N PRO A 410 26.25 -15.71 -28.37
CA PRO A 410 24.81 -15.81 -28.13
C PRO A 410 24.29 -17.22 -28.40
N LEU A 411 23.53 -17.76 -27.45
CA LEU A 411 22.92 -19.07 -27.56
C LEU A 411 21.53 -18.96 -28.19
N HIS A 412 21.22 -19.87 -29.10
CA HIS A 412 19.88 -20.04 -29.63
C HIS A 412 19.42 -21.48 -29.42
N VAL A 413 18.21 -21.63 -28.87
CA VAL A 413 17.50 -22.91 -28.75
C VAL A 413 16.30 -22.81 -29.68
N GLY A 414 16.13 -23.79 -30.56
CA GLY A 414 14.99 -23.85 -31.48
C GLY A 414 13.72 -24.39 -30.80
N GLU A 415 12.66 -24.56 -31.59
CA GLU A 415 11.46 -25.26 -31.14
C GLU A 415 11.80 -26.69 -30.71
N GLN A 416 11.21 -27.11 -29.59
CA GLN A 416 11.51 -28.38 -28.95
C GLN A 416 10.46 -29.44 -29.31
N PRO A 417 10.88 -30.69 -29.58
CA PRO A 417 9.96 -31.80 -29.72
C PRO A 417 9.06 -31.97 -28.49
N GLU A 418 7.92 -32.63 -28.71
CA GLU A 418 6.98 -33.00 -27.65
C GLU A 418 7.69 -33.75 -26.51
N GLY A 419 7.41 -33.36 -25.27
CA GLY A 419 8.02 -33.92 -24.05
C GLY A 419 9.47 -33.50 -23.80
N THR A 420 10.04 -32.55 -24.55
CA THR A 420 11.45 -32.17 -24.38
C THR A 420 11.65 -30.74 -23.89
N PHE A 421 12.69 -30.53 -23.08
CA PHE A 421 13.15 -29.22 -22.64
C PHE A 421 14.67 -29.09 -22.72
N THR A 422 15.18 -27.86 -22.68
CA THR A 422 16.62 -27.58 -22.61
C THR A 422 16.95 -26.81 -21.34
N LEU A 423 17.81 -27.37 -20.50
CA LEU A 423 18.31 -26.75 -19.28
C LEU A 423 19.63 -26.03 -19.57
N LEU A 424 19.65 -24.71 -19.37
CA LEU A 424 20.83 -23.88 -19.45
C LEU A 424 21.38 -23.69 -18.04
N VAL A 425 22.56 -24.25 -17.77
CA VAL A 425 23.15 -24.28 -16.42
C VAL A 425 24.39 -23.38 -16.38
N PRO A 426 24.45 -22.39 -15.48
CA PRO A 426 25.60 -21.50 -15.39
C PRO A 426 26.84 -22.24 -14.90
N ASP A 427 28.02 -21.81 -15.36
CA ASP A 427 29.30 -22.39 -14.94
C ASP A 427 29.59 -22.27 -13.44
N SER A 428 28.90 -21.35 -12.77
CA SER A 428 28.98 -21.07 -11.34
C SER A 428 28.18 -22.09 -10.51
N TYR A 429 27.37 -22.93 -11.16
CA TYR A 429 26.72 -24.07 -10.52
C TYR A 429 27.73 -25.20 -10.29
N ASP A 430 28.01 -25.44 -9.01
CA ASP A 430 28.96 -26.40 -8.47
C ASP A 430 28.31 -27.76 -8.10
N GLY A 431 26.99 -27.85 -8.16
CA GLY A 431 26.24 -29.09 -7.90
C GLY A 431 26.28 -30.11 -9.04
N ASN A 432 25.62 -31.25 -8.81
CA ASN A 432 25.56 -32.33 -9.79
C ASN A 432 24.54 -32.02 -10.89
N ILE A 433 25.02 -31.78 -12.11
CA ILE A 433 24.19 -31.45 -13.28
C ILE A 433 23.17 -32.55 -13.60
N GLN A 434 23.57 -33.82 -13.50
CA GLN A 434 22.67 -34.92 -13.85
C GLN A 434 21.53 -35.03 -12.83
N GLU A 435 21.87 -34.91 -11.56
CA GLU A 435 20.88 -34.85 -10.47
C GLU A 435 19.93 -33.67 -10.68
N LEU A 436 20.43 -32.46 -10.94
CA LEU A 436 19.60 -31.30 -11.24
C LEU A 436 18.66 -31.57 -12.42
N LYS A 437 19.18 -32.12 -13.53
CA LYS A 437 18.38 -32.45 -14.71
C LYS A 437 17.31 -33.48 -14.38
N ASP A 438 17.63 -34.51 -13.60
CA ASP A 438 16.69 -35.54 -13.15
C ASP A 438 15.61 -34.93 -12.22
N THR A 439 15.97 -34.00 -11.33
CA THR A 439 15.01 -33.23 -10.51
C THR A 439 14.00 -32.44 -11.35
N TYR A 440 14.44 -31.81 -12.45
CA TYR A 440 13.52 -31.12 -13.37
C TYR A 440 12.59 -32.10 -14.10
N ILE A 441 13.12 -33.24 -14.53
CA ILE A 441 12.31 -34.30 -15.16
C ILE A 441 11.25 -34.80 -14.18
N ASP A 442 11.62 -35.10 -12.94
CA ASP A 442 10.71 -35.53 -11.88
C ASP A 442 9.64 -34.48 -11.59
N ARG A 443 10.04 -33.20 -11.49
CA ARG A 443 9.12 -32.10 -11.21
C ARG A 443 8.10 -31.91 -12.34
N PHE A 444 8.54 -31.90 -13.60
CA PHE A 444 7.61 -31.84 -14.73
C PHE A 444 6.71 -33.09 -14.81
N THR A 445 7.24 -34.27 -14.48
CA THR A 445 6.45 -35.51 -14.43
C THR A 445 5.37 -35.42 -13.35
N GLN A 446 5.68 -34.87 -12.18
CA GLN A 446 4.70 -34.63 -11.11
C GLN A 446 3.62 -33.63 -11.55
N ILE A 447 4.01 -32.51 -12.16
CA ILE A 447 3.10 -31.49 -12.69
C ILE A 447 2.12 -32.13 -13.69
N CYS A 448 2.63 -32.98 -14.58
CA CYS A 448 1.87 -33.65 -15.62
C CYS A 448 1.11 -34.91 -15.18
N SER A 449 1.37 -35.41 -13.97
CA SER A 449 0.65 -36.57 -13.42
C SER A 449 -0.78 -36.24 -12.98
N THR A 450 -1.13 -34.96 -12.89
CA THR A 450 -2.47 -34.52 -12.50
C THR A 450 -3.43 -34.59 -13.71
N PRO A 451 -4.60 -35.25 -13.59
CA PRO A 451 -5.53 -35.43 -14.71
C PRO A 451 -6.03 -34.12 -15.35
N VAL A 452 -6.00 -33.04 -14.56
CA VAL A 452 -6.52 -31.72 -14.92
C VAL A 452 -5.59 -30.96 -15.87
N ASN A 453 -4.29 -31.30 -15.89
CA ASN A 453 -3.27 -30.45 -16.49
C ASN A 453 -2.99 -30.72 -17.98
N ALA A 454 -3.70 -31.67 -18.61
CA ALA A 454 -3.68 -31.91 -20.07
C ALA A 454 -2.26 -31.86 -20.71
N CYS A 455 -1.29 -32.53 -20.10
CA CYS A 455 0.09 -32.61 -20.61
C CYS A 455 0.23 -33.60 -21.77
N THR A 456 1.42 -33.58 -22.39
CA THR A 456 1.87 -34.62 -23.33
C THR A 456 1.86 -36.02 -22.71
N SER A 457 1.65 -37.03 -23.58
CA SER A 457 1.85 -38.44 -23.26
C SER A 457 3.28 -38.94 -23.52
N ALA A 458 4.14 -38.11 -24.14
CA ALA A 458 5.53 -38.45 -24.42
C ALA A 458 6.39 -38.47 -23.14
N PRO A 459 7.40 -39.35 -23.05
CA PRO A 459 8.34 -39.34 -21.92
C PRO A 459 9.09 -38.01 -21.85
N ILE A 460 9.15 -37.42 -20.65
CA ILE A 460 9.81 -36.12 -20.43
C ILE A 460 11.33 -36.27 -20.49
N GLN A 461 12.00 -35.49 -21.33
CA GLN A 461 13.45 -35.54 -21.54
C GLN A 461 14.08 -34.14 -21.49
N GLY A 462 15.18 -34.01 -20.75
CA GLY A 462 15.95 -32.77 -20.65
C GLY A 462 17.30 -32.85 -21.36
N LYS A 463 17.63 -31.85 -22.17
CA LYS A 463 19.00 -31.62 -22.68
C LYS A 463 19.69 -30.56 -21.85
N VAL A 464 20.95 -30.74 -21.47
CA VAL A 464 21.70 -29.72 -20.72
C VAL A 464 22.73 -29.01 -21.60
N ILE A 465 22.83 -27.70 -21.45
CA ILE A 465 23.86 -26.84 -22.05
C ILE A 465 24.46 -25.95 -20.95
N ARG A 466 25.78 -25.81 -20.92
CA ARG A 466 26.46 -24.89 -19.99
C ARG A 466 26.48 -23.47 -20.56
N ILE A 467 26.25 -22.48 -19.70
CA ILE A 467 26.28 -21.06 -20.03
C ILE A 467 27.28 -20.31 -19.15
N LYS A 468 27.76 -19.16 -19.63
CA LYS A 468 28.75 -18.35 -18.93
C LYS A 468 28.21 -17.81 -17.59
N SER A 469 29.05 -17.74 -16.56
CA SER A 469 28.74 -17.10 -15.28
C SER A 469 28.87 -15.57 -15.30
N GLY A 470 28.29 -14.92 -14.29
CA GLY A 470 28.21 -13.47 -14.12
C GLY A 470 27.14 -12.81 -15.00
N GLN A 471 26.15 -13.56 -15.48
CA GLN A 471 25.07 -13.05 -16.31
C GLN A 471 23.87 -12.65 -15.44
N ALA A 472 23.46 -11.38 -15.50
CA ALA A 472 22.23 -10.89 -14.86
C ALA A 472 21.11 -10.87 -15.91
N LEU A 473 20.12 -11.75 -15.75
CA LEU A 473 19.06 -11.99 -16.71
C LEU A 473 17.73 -11.40 -16.22
N ALA A 474 16.96 -10.80 -17.14
CA ALA A 474 15.71 -10.12 -16.81
C ALA A 474 14.57 -11.13 -16.57
N THR A 475 13.79 -10.91 -15.52
CA THR A 475 12.55 -11.68 -15.25
C THR A 475 11.33 -11.09 -15.93
N PHE A 476 11.41 -9.84 -16.41
CA PHE A 476 10.25 -9.09 -16.92
C PHE A 476 9.05 -9.11 -15.94
N HIS A 477 9.35 -9.06 -14.64
CA HIS A 477 8.38 -8.78 -13.59
C HIS A 477 8.11 -7.26 -13.47
N GLY A 478 7.32 -6.85 -12.47
CA GLY A 478 6.97 -5.44 -12.22
C GLY A 478 5.60 -5.03 -12.76
N THR A 479 4.88 -5.93 -13.40
CA THR A 479 3.57 -5.69 -14.02
C THR A 479 2.40 -5.95 -13.07
N GLN A 480 2.64 -6.45 -11.86
CA GLN A 480 1.56 -6.71 -10.89
C GLN A 480 1.04 -5.39 -10.29
N PHE A 481 -0.22 -5.36 -9.84
CA PHE A 481 -0.83 -4.16 -9.24
C PHE A 481 -0.46 -4.02 -7.77
N MET A 482 0.82 -3.75 -7.51
CA MET A 482 1.35 -3.55 -6.17
C MET A 482 2.51 -2.57 -6.21
N PRO A 483 2.83 -1.90 -5.08
CA PRO A 483 3.99 -1.02 -5.00
C PRO A 483 5.29 -1.72 -5.45
N ALA A 484 6.20 -0.97 -6.05
CA ALA A 484 7.48 -1.43 -6.58
C ALA A 484 8.32 -2.22 -5.57
N GLU A 485 8.25 -1.85 -4.29
CA GLU A 485 8.96 -2.52 -3.21
C GLU A 485 8.43 -3.92 -2.86
N ASP A 486 7.19 -4.22 -3.25
CA ASP A 486 6.52 -5.50 -3.04
C ASP A 486 6.59 -6.41 -4.28
N GLN A 487 7.09 -5.87 -5.40
CA GLN A 487 7.32 -6.64 -6.62
C GLN A 487 8.48 -7.63 -6.42
N GLN A 488 8.41 -8.75 -7.14
CA GLN A 488 9.47 -9.75 -7.17
C GLN A 488 10.74 -9.24 -7.87
N ASP A 489 11.84 -9.97 -7.69
CA ASP A 489 13.14 -9.64 -8.28
C ASP A 489 13.04 -9.44 -9.80
N LEU A 490 13.51 -8.27 -10.25
CA LEU A 490 13.45 -7.85 -11.64
C LEU A 490 14.57 -8.44 -12.50
N THR A 491 15.62 -8.96 -11.85
CA THR A 491 16.75 -9.61 -12.48
C THR A 491 17.30 -10.72 -11.59
N VAL A 492 17.69 -11.85 -12.18
CA VAL A 492 18.35 -12.95 -11.49
C VAL A 492 19.78 -13.10 -12.01
N THR A 493 20.75 -13.21 -11.11
CA THR A 493 22.16 -13.44 -11.47
C THR A 493 22.46 -14.93 -11.49
N ASP A 494 23.03 -15.39 -12.59
CA ASP A 494 23.36 -16.80 -12.86
C ASP A 494 22.19 -17.77 -12.54
N PRO A 495 20.99 -17.56 -13.10
CA PRO A 495 19.92 -18.55 -12.95
C PRO A 495 20.19 -19.78 -13.82
N VAL A 496 19.64 -20.91 -13.39
CA VAL A 496 19.38 -22.06 -14.28
C VAL A 496 18.13 -21.74 -15.10
N LEU A 497 18.21 -21.82 -16.42
CA LEU A 497 17.06 -21.58 -17.31
C LEU A 497 16.52 -22.91 -17.84
N ALA A 498 15.27 -23.24 -17.53
CA ALA A 498 14.53 -24.25 -18.24
C ALA A 498 13.88 -23.61 -19.48
N VAL A 499 14.46 -23.84 -20.65
CA VAL A 499 13.89 -23.39 -21.92
C VAL A 499 12.87 -24.42 -22.38
N VAL A 500 11.61 -24.02 -22.51
CA VAL A 500 10.49 -24.89 -22.88
C VAL A 500 9.57 -24.23 -23.91
N SER A 501 9.27 -24.92 -25.01
CA SER A 501 8.28 -24.44 -25.98
C SER A 501 6.86 -24.79 -25.50
N PRO A 502 5.86 -23.90 -25.57
CA PRO A 502 4.46 -24.25 -25.30
C PRO A 502 3.95 -25.45 -26.13
N SER A 503 4.48 -25.65 -27.34
CA SER A 503 4.18 -26.80 -28.20
C SER A 503 4.77 -28.12 -27.70
N ALA A 504 5.74 -28.11 -26.77
CA ALA A 504 6.31 -29.31 -26.19
C ALA A 504 5.34 -30.06 -25.25
N GLY A 505 4.24 -29.42 -24.84
CA GLY A 505 3.18 -30.04 -24.03
C GLY A 505 3.56 -30.27 -22.55
N VAL A 506 4.61 -29.60 -22.08
CA VAL A 506 5.07 -29.54 -20.69
C VAL A 506 5.57 -28.10 -20.46
N PRO A 507 5.26 -27.41 -19.36
CA PRO A 507 4.16 -27.68 -18.43
C PRO A 507 2.78 -27.74 -19.10
N GLY A 508 1.77 -28.13 -18.34
CA GLY A 508 0.42 -28.38 -18.83
C GLY A 508 -0.44 -27.12 -18.95
N ALA A 509 -1.71 -27.31 -19.33
CA ALA A 509 -2.64 -26.21 -19.59
C ALA A 509 -2.93 -25.34 -18.37
N ILE A 510 -3.05 -25.93 -17.18
CA ILE A 510 -3.32 -25.19 -15.94
C ILE A 510 -2.12 -24.35 -15.54
N ASP A 511 -0.90 -24.86 -15.77
CA ASP A 511 0.32 -24.10 -15.50
C ASP A 511 0.40 -22.84 -16.36
N TYR A 512 0.06 -22.93 -17.65
CA TYR A 512 0.01 -21.75 -18.53
C TYR A 512 -1.06 -20.74 -18.10
N LEU A 513 -2.21 -21.20 -17.58
CA LEU A 513 -3.19 -20.29 -16.97
C LEU A 513 -2.62 -19.63 -15.70
N SER A 514 -1.88 -20.38 -14.87
CA SER A 514 -1.19 -19.85 -13.69
C SER A 514 -0.13 -18.82 -14.06
N TYR A 515 0.73 -19.10 -15.04
CA TYR A 515 1.72 -18.15 -15.58
C TYR A 515 1.05 -16.89 -16.13
N ALA A 516 -0.03 -17.04 -16.90
CA ALA A 516 -0.81 -15.89 -17.39
C ALA A 516 -1.39 -15.06 -16.24
N SER A 517 -1.90 -15.70 -15.19
CA SER A 517 -2.46 -15.02 -14.00
C SER A 517 -1.45 -14.19 -13.23
N ARG A 518 -0.18 -14.62 -13.24
CA ARG A 518 0.95 -13.92 -12.62
C ARG A 518 1.62 -12.90 -13.54
N ALA A 519 1.09 -12.72 -14.75
CA ALA A 519 1.60 -11.84 -15.79
C ALA A 519 2.98 -12.25 -16.34
N GLU A 520 3.26 -13.55 -16.35
CA GLU A 520 4.52 -14.17 -16.81
C GLU A 520 4.46 -14.64 -18.27
N VAL A 521 3.27 -14.58 -18.88
CA VAL A 521 3.05 -14.78 -20.31
C VAL A 521 2.76 -13.43 -20.95
N LEU A 522 3.64 -13.01 -21.84
CA LEU A 522 3.60 -11.74 -22.54
C LEU A 522 3.23 -11.95 -24.01
N PHE A 523 2.29 -11.16 -24.49
CA PHE A 523 1.79 -11.21 -25.86
C PHE A 523 2.22 -9.95 -26.62
N PHE A 524 2.65 -10.08 -27.88
CA PHE A 524 3.08 -8.95 -28.71
C PHE A 524 2.04 -8.50 -29.74
N ASP A 525 0.84 -9.08 -29.70
CA ASP A 525 -0.30 -8.77 -30.59
C ASP A 525 -1.61 -8.82 -29.81
N ALA A 526 -2.00 -7.68 -29.23
CA ALA A 526 -3.22 -7.56 -28.41
C ALA A 526 -4.49 -7.83 -29.22
N ASP A 527 -4.62 -7.26 -30.42
CA ASP A 527 -5.79 -7.45 -31.29
C ASP A 527 -5.89 -8.89 -31.79
N GLY A 528 -4.75 -9.53 -32.06
CA GLY A 528 -4.67 -10.96 -32.37
C GLY A 528 -5.13 -11.82 -31.20
N LEU A 529 -4.66 -11.52 -29.98
CA LEU A 529 -5.06 -12.21 -28.76
C LEU A 529 -6.56 -12.07 -28.48
N ASP A 530 -7.09 -10.84 -28.49
CA ASP A 530 -8.50 -10.55 -28.20
C ASP A 530 -9.45 -11.28 -29.16
N ARG A 531 -9.13 -11.26 -30.47
CA ARG A 531 -9.89 -11.99 -31.48
C ARG A 531 -9.88 -13.50 -31.25
N ARG A 532 -8.72 -14.08 -30.90
CA ARG A 532 -8.58 -15.52 -30.65
C ARG A 532 -9.32 -15.94 -29.38
N LEU A 533 -9.22 -15.17 -28.30
CA LEU A 533 -9.98 -15.40 -27.07
C LEU A 533 -11.49 -15.34 -27.32
N THR A 534 -11.93 -14.38 -28.14
CA THR A 534 -13.35 -14.23 -28.53
C THR A 534 -13.82 -15.40 -29.38
N GLN A 535 -13.04 -15.81 -30.39
CA GLN A 535 -13.35 -16.97 -31.24
C GLN A 535 -13.38 -18.29 -30.47
N ALA A 536 -12.52 -18.44 -29.46
CA ALA A 536 -12.50 -19.59 -28.58
C ALA A 536 -13.62 -19.57 -27.51
N GLY A 537 -14.36 -18.47 -27.39
CA GLY A 537 -15.45 -18.30 -26.44
C GLY A 537 -15.00 -18.17 -24.99
N ILE A 538 -13.74 -17.79 -24.73
CA ILE A 538 -13.16 -17.65 -23.38
C ILE A 538 -12.85 -16.20 -23.00
N ARG A 539 -13.13 -15.24 -23.89
CA ARG A 539 -12.83 -13.82 -23.65
C ARG A 539 -13.52 -13.26 -22.40
N GLU A 540 -14.71 -13.75 -22.07
CA GLU A 540 -15.49 -13.27 -20.91
C GLU A 540 -14.79 -13.57 -19.58
N GLY A 541 -13.97 -14.63 -19.52
CA GLY A 541 -13.20 -15.02 -18.34
C GLY A 541 -11.99 -14.11 -18.03
N TYR A 542 -11.75 -13.07 -18.82
CA TYR A 542 -10.60 -12.17 -18.66
C TYR A 542 -11.03 -10.71 -18.49
N GLN A 543 -10.41 -10.02 -17.54
CA GLN A 543 -10.68 -8.64 -17.17
C GLN A 543 -10.20 -7.66 -18.24
N GLY A 544 -9.02 -7.92 -18.83
CA GLY A 544 -8.41 -7.05 -19.81
C GLY A 544 -7.11 -7.61 -20.37
N ILE A 545 -6.63 -6.95 -21.43
CA ILE A 545 -5.34 -7.16 -22.08
C ILE A 545 -4.57 -5.85 -21.92
N ASP A 546 -3.76 -5.75 -20.88
CA ASP A 546 -3.11 -4.50 -20.50
C ASP A 546 -1.71 -4.42 -21.11
N ASN A 547 -1.28 -3.21 -21.45
CA ASN A 547 0.11 -2.97 -21.80
C ASN A 547 1.02 -3.16 -20.56
N ALA A 548 2.05 -3.97 -20.71
CA ALA A 548 2.96 -4.31 -19.61
C ALA A 548 3.79 -3.10 -19.14
N ALA A 549 4.25 -2.24 -20.06
CA ALA A 549 5.02 -1.04 -19.71
C ALA A 549 4.15 -0.02 -18.95
N ASP A 550 2.89 0.14 -19.35
CA ASP A 550 1.95 0.99 -18.62
C ASP A 550 1.66 0.45 -17.22
N SER A 551 1.60 -0.88 -17.06
CA SER A 551 1.46 -1.54 -15.77
C SER A 551 2.62 -1.20 -14.83
N VAL A 552 3.86 -1.27 -15.34
CA VAL A 552 5.07 -0.88 -14.59
C VAL A 552 5.06 0.61 -14.24
N ALA A 553 4.59 1.47 -15.15
CA ALA A 553 4.44 2.89 -14.90
C ALA A 553 3.38 3.20 -13.81
N VAL A 554 2.32 2.40 -13.72
CA VAL A 554 1.33 2.46 -12.63
C VAL A 554 1.97 2.08 -11.31
N THR A 555 2.69 0.96 -11.23
CA THR A 555 3.46 0.53 -10.05
C THR A 555 4.40 1.63 -9.56
N LEU A 556 5.14 2.26 -10.48
CA LEU A 556 6.02 3.38 -10.16
C LEU A 556 5.27 4.59 -9.60
N SER A 557 4.10 4.91 -10.14
CA SER A 557 3.27 6.02 -9.68
C SER A 557 2.71 5.78 -8.27
N MET A 558 2.38 4.52 -7.93
CA MET A 558 1.94 4.12 -6.59
C MET A 558 3.05 4.30 -5.57
N THR A 559 4.24 3.74 -5.81
CA THR A 559 5.36 3.87 -4.87
C THR A 559 5.79 5.33 -4.70
N LYS A 560 5.79 6.13 -5.78
CA LYS A 560 6.07 7.58 -5.68
C LYS A 560 5.04 8.32 -4.83
N ARG A 561 3.78 7.90 -4.83
CA ARG A 561 2.74 8.45 -3.95
C ARG A 561 3.00 8.08 -2.50
N GLU A 562 3.36 6.83 -2.23
CA GLU A 562 3.72 6.39 -0.87
C GLU A 562 4.97 7.10 -0.33
N GLN A 563 5.98 7.34 -1.17
CA GLN A 563 7.16 8.15 -0.82
C GLN A 563 6.79 9.56 -0.37
N ARG A 564 5.80 10.21 -0.99
CA ARG A 564 5.31 11.52 -0.53
C ARG A 564 4.72 11.42 0.87
N GLY A 565 4.03 10.32 1.17
CA GLY A 565 3.53 10.00 2.51
C GLY A 565 4.64 9.83 3.53
N ASP A 566 5.73 9.13 3.17
CA ASP A 566 6.88 8.99 4.05
C ASP A 566 7.56 10.32 4.35
N VAL A 567 7.76 11.17 3.33
CA VAL A 567 8.36 12.50 3.52
C VAL A 567 7.52 13.32 4.49
N LEU A 568 6.19 13.32 4.33
CA LEU A 568 5.27 13.96 5.28
C LEU A 568 5.39 13.35 6.69
N GLY A 569 5.42 12.02 6.79
CA GLY A 569 5.62 11.29 8.05
C GLY A 569 6.92 11.67 8.75
N LEU A 570 8.03 11.76 8.01
CA LEU A 570 9.33 12.14 8.54
C LEU A 570 9.40 13.61 8.95
N LEU A 571 8.77 14.52 8.21
CA LEU A 571 8.68 15.95 8.58
C LEU A 571 7.88 16.16 9.86
N VAL A 572 6.71 15.52 9.95
CA VAL A 572 5.86 15.56 11.15
C VAL A 572 6.56 14.88 12.32
N GLY A 573 7.25 13.77 12.08
CA GLY A 573 8.10 13.09 13.05
C GLY A 573 9.20 13.99 13.60
N ALA A 574 9.96 14.65 12.72
CA ALA A 574 11.03 15.56 13.12
C ALA A 574 10.49 16.71 13.99
N PHE A 575 9.34 17.28 13.62
CA PHE A 575 8.66 18.30 14.43
C PHE A 575 8.23 17.75 15.80
N ALA A 576 7.65 16.56 15.85
CA ALA A 576 7.22 15.90 17.08
C ALA A 576 8.39 15.59 18.02
N THR A 577 9.49 15.06 17.48
CA THR A 577 10.74 14.82 18.23
C THR A 577 11.30 16.13 18.75
N LEU A 578 11.38 17.18 17.93
CA LEU A 578 11.84 18.49 18.38
C LEU A 578 10.99 19.04 19.53
N LEU A 579 9.65 18.99 19.40
CA LEU A 579 8.73 19.44 20.44
C LEU A 579 8.96 18.67 21.74
N SER A 580 9.07 17.34 21.65
CA SER A 580 9.31 16.49 22.82
C SER A 580 10.65 16.79 23.48
N THR A 581 11.73 16.93 22.71
CA THR A 581 13.06 17.31 23.21
C THR A 581 13.03 18.67 23.89
N LEU A 582 12.31 19.65 23.33
CA LEU A 582 12.14 20.97 23.95
C LEU A 582 11.37 20.88 25.28
N VAL A 583 10.32 20.05 25.36
CA VAL A 583 9.58 19.81 26.61
C VAL A 583 10.48 19.15 27.65
N CYS A 584 11.16 18.04 27.32
CA CYS A 584 12.11 17.35 28.21
C CYS A 584 13.21 18.29 28.71
N THR A 585 13.79 19.08 27.80
CA THR A 585 14.85 20.05 28.13
C THR A 585 14.33 21.15 29.03
N SER A 586 13.13 21.68 28.78
CA SER A 586 12.51 22.71 29.62
C SER A 586 12.30 22.21 31.05
N VAL A 587 11.78 20.98 31.18
CA VAL A 587 11.52 20.28 32.43
C VAL A 587 12.82 20.06 33.22
N TYR A 588 13.85 19.55 32.54
CA TYR A 588 15.17 19.33 33.12
C TYR A 588 15.80 20.64 33.61
N SER A 589 15.78 21.68 32.77
CA SER A 589 16.42 22.97 33.03
C SER A 589 15.75 23.69 34.19
N GLN A 590 14.41 23.64 34.28
CA GLN A 590 13.67 24.20 35.43
C GLN A 590 14.02 23.46 36.73
N LYS A 591 14.07 22.12 36.71
CA LYS A 591 14.38 21.32 37.90
C LYS A 591 15.80 21.57 38.40
N ARG A 592 16.76 21.77 37.49
CA ARG A 592 18.19 21.89 37.81
C ARG A 592 18.74 23.32 37.76
N ARG A 593 17.92 24.35 37.54
CA ARG A 593 18.35 25.76 37.41
C ARG A 593 19.38 26.17 38.47
N ARG A 594 19.04 26.00 39.76
CA ARG A 594 19.92 26.40 40.89
C ARG A 594 21.22 25.60 40.95
N ALA A 595 21.14 24.27 40.83
CA ALA A 595 22.31 23.41 40.90
C ALA A 595 23.27 23.63 39.72
N SER A 596 22.71 23.79 38.51
CA SER A 596 23.50 24.06 37.30
C SER A 596 24.21 25.42 37.35
N PHE A 597 23.57 26.43 37.93
CA PHE A 597 24.17 27.75 38.18
C PHE A 597 25.32 27.68 39.19
N VAL A 598 25.15 26.95 40.31
CA VAL A 598 26.21 26.74 41.30
C VAL A 598 27.40 26.00 40.67
N GLU A 599 27.17 24.90 39.96
CA GLU A 599 28.22 24.16 39.25
C GLU A 599 28.95 25.04 38.22
N MET A 600 28.25 25.95 37.56
CA MET A 600 28.84 26.90 36.60
C MET A 600 29.83 27.85 37.28
N ILE A 601 29.43 28.46 38.41
CA ILE A 601 30.28 29.39 39.17
C ILE A 601 31.55 28.68 39.66
N HIS A 602 31.43 27.40 40.00
CA HIS A 602 32.56 26.56 40.41
C HIS A 602 33.41 26.04 39.23
N GLY A 603 33.17 26.51 38.00
CA GLY A 603 34.01 26.23 36.83
C GLY A 603 33.78 24.87 36.15
N TYR A 604 32.66 24.20 36.42
CA TYR A 604 32.34 22.93 35.74
C TYR A 604 31.98 23.19 34.26
N GLY A 605 32.66 22.48 33.35
CA GLY A 605 32.38 22.55 31.91
C GLY A 605 30.95 22.09 31.54
N PHE A 606 30.41 22.62 30.43
CA PHE A 606 29.02 22.38 29.98
C PHE A 606 28.64 20.89 29.92
N LEU A 607 29.45 20.08 29.23
CA LEU A 607 29.19 18.64 29.09
C LEU A 607 29.19 17.91 30.44
N ARG A 608 30.08 18.28 31.36
CA ARG A 608 30.16 17.65 32.68
C ARG A 608 28.94 17.97 33.55
N ARG A 609 28.40 19.18 33.46
CA ARG A 609 27.18 19.59 34.17
C ARG A 609 25.97 18.82 33.67
N HIS A 610 25.87 18.61 32.36
CA HIS A 610 24.68 18.02 31.72
C HIS A 610 24.81 16.54 31.31
N ALA A 611 25.94 15.89 31.59
CA ALA A 611 26.24 14.53 31.15
C ALA A 611 25.12 13.52 31.47
N SER A 612 24.57 13.54 32.68
CA SER A 612 23.50 12.62 33.07
C SER A 612 22.23 12.78 32.23
N PHE A 613 21.88 14.01 31.86
CA PHE A 613 20.72 14.28 30.99
C PHE A 613 20.96 13.80 29.57
N PHE A 614 22.14 14.09 29.01
CA PHE A 614 22.50 13.58 27.69
C PHE A 614 22.53 12.05 27.64
N SER A 615 22.99 11.39 28.71
CA SER A 615 22.93 9.93 28.80
C SER A 615 21.50 9.39 28.86
N THR A 616 20.58 10.06 29.57
CA THR A 616 19.16 9.68 29.59
C THR A 616 18.50 9.86 28.22
N GLU A 617 18.72 11.00 27.56
CA GLU A 617 18.18 11.28 26.23
C GLU A 617 18.71 10.29 25.18
N LEU A 618 20.01 9.96 25.25
CA LEU A 618 20.60 8.93 24.41
C LEU A 618 19.97 7.56 24.70
N ALA A 619 19.76 7.19 25.96
CA ALA A 619 19.12 5.92 26.33
C ALA A 619 17.67 5.84 25.82
N LEU A 620 16.91 6.93 25.87
CA LEU A 620 15.56 7.00 25.31
C LEU A 620 15.59 6.83 23.79
N ALA A 621 16.50 7.51 23.10
CA ALA A 621 16.63 7.39 21.65
C ALA A 621 17.04 5.97 21.21
N VAL A 622 17.98 5.35 21.93
CA VAL A 622 18.36 3.95 21.72
C VAL A 622 17.19 3.01 22.00
N SER A 623 16.38 3.27 23.03
CA SER A 623 15.19 2.46 23.33
C SER A 623 14.17 2.49 22.19
N GLY A 624 13.92 3.66 21.59
CA GLY A 624 13.04 3.78 20.43
C GLY A 624 13.55 2.96 19.23
N LEU A 625 14.85 2.98 18.99
CA LEU A 625 15.48 2.18 17.93
C LEU A 625 15.43 0.68 18.21
N LEU A 626 15.63 0.26 19.47
CA LEU A 626 15.51 -1.15 19.87
C LEU A 626 14.09 -1.67 19.66
N ILE A 627 13.07 -0.87 19.99
CA ILE A 627 11.67 -1.21 19.70
C ILE A 627 11.47 -1.36 18.20
N ALA A 628 12.00 -0.44 17.39
CA ALA A 628 11.88 -0.54 15.93
C ALA A 628 12.61 -1.78 15.37
N ALA A 629 13.76 -2.15 15.94
CA ALA A 629 14.47 -3.37 15.61
C ALA A 629 13.66 -4.63 15.97
N MET A 630 13.02 -4.66 17.15
CA MET A 630 12.14 -5.76 17.57
C MET A 630 10.91 -5.92 16.67
N LEU A 631 10.41 -4.82 16.10
CA LEU A 631 9.32 -4.83 15.12
C LEU A 631 9.78 -5.25 13.72
N GLY A 632 11.06 -5.60 13.53
CA GLY A 632 11.58 -6.10 12.26
C GLY A 632 11.93 -5.00 11.26
N HIS A 633 12.13 -3.75 11.70
CA HIS A 633 12.54 -2.66 10.81
C HIS A 633 14.07 -2.54 10.60
N MET A 634 14.88 -3.33 11.33
CA MET A 634 16.33 -3.43 11.17
C MET A 634 16.72 -4.76 10.53
N ASN A 635 16.56 -4.85 9.21
CA ASN A 635 16.82 -6.10 8.47
C ASN A 635 18.03 -6.00 7.53
N ARG A 636 18.54 -4.78 7.29
CA ARG A 636 19.65 -4.53 6.37
C ARG A 636 20.80 -3.80 7.07
N PRO A 637 22.06 -3.99 6.63
CA PRO A 637 23.22 -3.33 7.23
C PRO A 637 23.15 -1.79 7.14
N ARG A 638 22.46 -1.25 6.12
CA ARG A 638 22.22 0.20 5.97
C ARG A 638 21.35 0.79 7.08
N ASP A 639 20.48 -0.02 7.70
CA ASP A 639 19.55 0.42 8.73
C ASP A 639 20.30 0.84 10.00
N ALA A 640 21.47 0.23 10.26
CA ALA A 640 22.38 0.66 11.32
C ALA A 640 22.99 2.04 11.05
N GLY A 641 23.31 2.35 9.78
CA GLY A 641 23.77 3.67 9.37
C GLY A 641 22.68 4.73 9.55
N LEU A 642 21.45 4.43 9.16
CA LEU A 642 20.28 5.29 9.37
C LEU A 642 20.02 5.55 10.88
N ALA A 643 20.10 4.49 11.70
CA ALA A 643 19.97 4.59 13.15
C ALA A 643 21.01 5.55 13.74
N ALA A 644 22.28 5.42 13.31
CA ALA A 644 23.36 6.30 13.74
C ALA A 644 23.10 7.77 13.36
N VAL A 645 22.62 8.04 12.16
CA VAL A 645 22.27 9.40 11.71
C VAL A 645 21.16 10.00 12.60
N LEU A 646 20.08 9.25 12.86
CA LEU A 646 18.99 9.71 13.71
C LEU A 646 19.45 9.98 15.15
N LEU A 647 20.32 9.13 15.71
CA LEU A 647 20.91 9.35 17.04
C LEU A 647 21.76 10.61 17.10
N VAL A 648 22.59 10.86 16.07
CA VAL A 648 23.43 12.06 15.99
C VAL A 648 22.58 13.32 15.89
N LEU A 649 21.57 13.33 15.01
CA LEU A 649 20.67 14.47 14.84
C LEU A 649 19.86 14.74 16.12
N GLY A 650 19.32 13.70 16.75
CA GLY A 650 18.60 13.82 18.02
C GLY A 650 19.50 14.37 19.14
N SER A 651 20.71 13.84 19.28
CA SER A 651 21.69 14.29 20.27
C SER A 651 22.11 15.75 20.05
N LEU A 652 22.30 16.15 18.79
CA LEU A 652 22.60 17.53 18.43
C LEU A 652 21.43 18.46 18.77
N CYS A 653 20.19 18.06 18.48
CA CYS A 653 18.99 18.83 18.86
C CYS A 653 18.90 19.02 20.37
N THR A 654 19.12 17.97 21.16
CA THR A 654 19.14 18.03 22.62
C THR A 654 20.24 18.97 23.13
N LEU A 655 21.45 18.90 22.56
CA LEU A 655 22.56 19.78 22.93
C LEU A 655 22.23 21.25 22.67
N LEU A 656 21.71 21.56 21.48
CA LEU A 656 21.30 22.92 21.10
C LEU A 656 20.16 23.44 21.98
N ALA A 657 19.17 22.59 22.30
CA ALA A 657 18.07 22.95 23.17
C ALA A 657 18.57 23.31 24.59
N VAL A 658 19.45 22.50 25.17
CA VAL A 658 20.01 22.77 26.51
C VAL A 658 20.82 24.07 26.50
N ALA A 659 21.67 24.28 25.48
CA ALA A 659 22.45 25.49 25.35
C ALA A 659 21.56 26.75 25.22
N GLY A 660 20.48 26.66 24.44
CA GLY A 660 19.49 27.71 24.28
C GLY A 660 18.79 28.06 25.61
N TYR A 661 18.28 27.06 26.33
CA TYR A 661 17.65 27.25 27.63
C TYR A 661 18.60 27.81 28.69
N GLU A 662 19.87 27.38 28.70
CA GLU A 662 20.84 27.92 29.65
C GLU A 662 21.13 29.42 29.35
N SER A 663 21.22 29.81 28.07
CA SER A 663 21.45 31.19 27.69
C SER A 663 20.33 32.14 28.13
N THR A 664 19.08 31.70 28.05
CA THR A 664 17.91 32.48 28.47
C THR A 664 17.82 32.57 29.99
N LEU A 665 18.06 31.46 30.69
CA LEU A 665 18.09 31.44 32.16
C LEU A 665 19.18 32.37 32.73
N ARG A 666 20.37 32.40 32.12
CA ARG A 666 21.44 33.35 32.48
C ARG A 666 20.99 34.80 32.34
N ALA A 667 20.30 35.15 31.25
CA ALA A 667 19.81 36.50 31.03
C ALA A 667 18.74 36.91 32.03
N GLU A 668 17.91 35.97 32.51
CA GLU A 668 16.91 36.22 33.56
C GLU A 668 17.54 36.39 34.94
N ASP A 669 18.47 35.51 35.32
CA ASP A 669 19.15 35.53 36.62
C ASP A 669 20.02 36.80 36.80
N ILE A 670 20.57 37.34 35.71
CA ILE A 670 21.32 38.62 35.75
C ILE A 670 20.36 39.83 35.86
N LYS A 671 19.16 39.76 35.28
CA LYS A 671 18.19 40.87 35.26
C LYS A 671 17.32 40.95 36.53
N ARG A 672 17.22 39.86 37.30
CA ARG A 672 16.48 39.80 38.57
C ARG A 672 17.33 39.06 39.62
N PRO A 673 18.36 39.72 40.19
CA PRO A 673 19.17 39.15 41.25
C PRO A 673 18.36 38.83 42.51
#